data_AF-A0A1M5QEC8-F1
#
_entry.id   AF-A0A1M5QEC8-F1
#
_cell.length_a   1.000
_cell.length_b   1.000
_cell.length_c   1.000
_cell.angle_alpha   90.00
_cell.angle_beta   90.00
_cell.angle_gamma   90.00
#
_symmetry.space_group_name_H-M   'P 1'
#
loop_
_entity.id
_entity.type
_entity.pdbx_description
1 polymer ?
#
loop_
_entity_poly.entity_id
_entity_poly.type
_entity_poly.pdbx_seq_one_letter_code
_entity_poly.pdbx_strand_id
1 'polypeptide(L)'
;MSSIYSNRLVASLAITALSLTAGLTPGVAMASEVQVKSTYNVQSTQSLINTLTRLGGYDRYGTAVQIADHGWQSASTAVLAPSGDQNMVDALASSSLATAVDGPILLADKDSVPTSTMTELKKLGVTKVYLVSGTEVISAKVVNDLYSVGIQAVRIGGYDRYETAVNIAKEIQKIKPFNEIVVTNGYANVDAISIAPIAAAKGIPVLLVDKDSVPTVVSDFIKSLGISKTYVIGGTAVVSDTVKDALPNASRLGGYDRFDTNTEVLKKFENLIIGGTMFFANGSESSLIDSLTGAPMTAKLGGAIVLSNKEAVPDSTKGFIQTNIALKNPGILGGTAVMSDSAIQSLGYIQPGQSDILDGAVQLNTPNETFRDKTVNGNILITANGVTLQNVVVNGTLFLDPGKDGSATLDGVQATRIVVLSGADRSIYLKETKADSLIVSSSSVVHIVAETGSIFGSTLVQSDATVESKSGANIGPMVVQPQRKVPINVQLQGTFSNDISLNGSVKLTAADGAVIPTVTVTGATTPDSIQLAGQFSNVTIEDNSSITLLSGQIDRLETNGASEIVVESGAKITVLSATGDIKVSGGGIVNGKKSTDTPTDLGDLPSVDRDRDRDTDVIQTEQPPVPGTVRAGDTTISGTAEAGATVSVKKSGIETEIGIGIADEIIGTYVVTLNGGVTLIEGEVLSITALVPGKTLSNATPVTVAAALIQSTQPTVMGMVGAGETMIMGTAEAGAAVSIKRSDIELGTSTADETTGTYMVEFDDEVTLSEEDILFITATAPDKTESNPTEVTVVAALIKTTQPEVPGPVRVGGTEISGTTDAGAKVCVLRDETVIGIATADETGTFTVTLNDGVDLNKNDVLSIIAKAVERAISEVESVTVAQAQTTQPTVMGTVGAGETMIMGTAEEGATVSIKRSDIELGSATADETTGTYMVELDGEVTLSEEDILIITATAPDKTESNHTEVTVVAALVKTTQPEVPGPVRVGDTEISGTTDAGAKVCLLRGETVIGTAVADGTGDFSLELNEGVTLVEDEELSIVAKASDKAVSVVETITVEAALE
;
A
#
# COMPACT_ATOMS: atom_id res chain seq x y z
N MET A 1 58.06 37.68 1.15
CA MET A 1 57.46 38.10 -0.14
C MET A 1 57.53 36.93 -1.12
N SER A 2 56.43 36.68 -1.86
CA SER A 2 56.26 35.82 -3.05
C SER A 2 56.13 34.28 -2.94
N SER A 3 54.87 33.82 -2.88
CA SER A 3 54.14 32.89 -3.77
C SER A 3 54.77 31.69 -4.54
N ILE A 4 54.30 30.47 -4.17
CA ILE A 4 53.62 29.36 -4.91
C ILE A 4 54.33 28.53 -6.05
N TYR A 5 54.10 27.18 -5.95
CA TYR A 5 54.25 26.03 -6.91
C TYR A 5 55.63 25.35 -6.95
N SER A 6 55.86 24.03 -6.97
CA SER A 6 55.11 22.78 -7.27
C SER A 6 55.88 21.56 -6.68
N ASN A 7 55.28 20.35 -6.57
CA ASN A 7 56.06 19.10 -6.37
C ASN A 7 55.50 17.90 -7.15
N ARG A 8 56.39 17.18 -7.84
CA ARG A 8 56.22 15.84 -8.45
C ARG A 8 57.31 14.93 -7.86
N LEU A 9 56.97 13.69 -7.49
CA LEU A 9 57.90 12.70 -6.92
C LEU A 9 57.89 11.41 -7.74
N VAL A 10 59.07 10.85 -8.06
CA VAL A 10 59.23 9.55 -8.73
C VAL A 10 60.47 8.80 -8.19
N ALA A 11 60.26 7.51 -7.90
CA ALA A 11 61.15 6.33 -8.02
C ALA A 11 62.17 5.87 -6.94
N SER A 12 61.93 4.63 -6.47
CA SER A 12 62.79 3.42 -6.61
C SER A 12 63.34 2.71 -5.34
N LEU A 13 63.31 1.37 -5.44
CA LEU A 13 63.71 0.25 -4.57
C LEU A 13 65.10 0.31 -3.91
N ALA A 14 65.20 -0.27 -2.69
CA ALA A 14 66.03 -1.45 -2.32
C ALA A 14 66.27 -1.49 -0.80
N ILE A 15 65.99 -2.61 -0.10
CA ILE A 15 66.57 -2.86 1.23
C ILE A 15 67.07 -4.31 1.36
N THR A 16 68.31 -4.36 1.84
CA THR A 16 69.31 -5.41 2.01
C THR A 16 69.00 -6.37 3.16
N ALA A 17 69.36 -7.65 2.99
CA ALA A 17 69.38 -8.66 4.05
C ALA A 17 70.64 -8.53 4.95
N LEU A 18 70.49 -8.62 6.26
CA LEU A 18 71.59 -8.80 7.22
C LEU A 18 71.25 -9.96 8.20
N SER A 19 72.11 -10.97 8.18
CA SER A 19 72.14 -12.15 9.05
C SER A 19 72.67 -11.84 10.46
N LEU A 20 72.21 -12.54 11.50
CA LEU A 20 73.09 -13.31 12.40
C LEU A 20 72.31 -14.26 13.34
N THR A 21 72.96 -15.40 13.56
CA THR A 21 72.64 -16.67 14.24
C THR A 21 72.46 -16.64 15.77
N ALA A 22 71.63 -17.53 16.32
CA ALA A 22 72.03 -18.59 17.29
C ALA A 22 70.83 -19.43 17.83
N GLY A 23 70.98 -20.77 17.85
CA GLY A 23 70.55 -21.59 19.00
C GLY A 23 69.43 -22.64 18.86
N LEU A 24 69.80 -23.86 18.44
CA LEU A 24 69.43 -25.19 19.02
C LEU A 24 68.03 -25.86 18.78
N THR A 25 68.10 -26.91 17.93
CA THR A 25 67.53 -28.30 18.03
C THR A 25 66.04 -28.60 17.78
N PRO A 26 65.72 -29.79 17.22
CA PRO A 26 64.54 -30.01 16.37
C PRO A 26 63.38 -30.68 17.12
N GLY A 27 62.21 -30.04 17.07
CA GLY A 27 60.92 -30.67 17.37
C GLY A 27 60.07 -30.63 16.10
N VAL A 28 59.53 -31.78 15.70
CA VAL A 28 58.62 -31.92 14.56
C VAL A 28 57.37 -31.07 14.84
N ALA A 29 57.28 -29.90 14.20
CA ALA A 29 56.08 -29.08 14.18
C ALA A 29 55.44 -29.22 12.79
N MET A 30 54.22 -29.74 12.77
CA MET A 30 53.31 -29.64 11.64
C MET A 30 53.28 -28.16 11.19
N ALA A 31 53.55 -27.92 9.91
CA ALA A 31 53.41 -26.58 9.33
C ALA A 31 51.92 -26.20 9.39
N SER A 32 51.57 -25.39 10.38
CA SER A 32 50.30 -24.67 10.39
C SER A 32 50.34 -23.67 9.24
N GLU A 33 49.43 -23.79 8.29
CA GLU A 33 49.20 -22.78 7.27
C GLU A 33 48.95 -21.44 7.96
N VAL A 34 49.80 -20.46 7.64
CA VAL A 34 49.62 -19.07 8.05
C VAL A 34 48.43 -18.53 7.27
N GLN A 35 47.28 -18.45 7.93
CA GLN A 35 46.11 -17.69 7.48
C GLN A 35 46.53 -16.22 7.33
N VAL A 36 46.78 -15.79 6.09
CA VAL A 36 46.94 -14.37 5.76
C VAL A 36 45.57 -13.73 5.94
N LYS A 37 45.41 -12.96 7.01
CA LYS A 37 44.21 -12.16 7.28
C LYS A 37 43.98 -11.14 6.17
N SER A 38 43.04 -11.44 5.27
CA SER A 38 42.50 -10.47 4.32
C SER A 38 41.78 -9.36 5.09
N THR A 39 42.21 -8.12 4.90
CA THR A 39 41.50 -6.94 5.40
C THR A 39 40.56 -6.49 4.31
N TYR A 40 39.25 -6.62 4.52
CA TYR A 40 38.22 -6.22 3.55
C TYR A 40 38.03 -4.70 3.60
N ASN A 41 38.17 -4.01 2.47
CA ASN A 41 37.73 -2.62 2.32
C ASN A 41 36.26 -2.63 1.93
N VAL A 42 35.38 -2.32 2.87
CA VAL A 42 33.94 -2.18 2.60
C VAL A 42 33.53 -0.73 2.78
N GLN A 43 32.72 -0.22 1.85
CA GLN A 43 32.13 1.10 1.97
C GLN A 43 31.40 1.18 3.31
N SER A 44 31.80 2.12 4.16
CA SER A 44 30.91 2.55 5.25
C SER A 44 29.60 3.05 4.65
N THR A 45 28.50 3.03 5.40
CA THR A 45 27.23 3.71 5.04
C THR A 45 27.49 5.15 4.58
N GLN A 46 28.50 5.81 5.15
CA GLN A 46 28.97 7.13 4.72
C GLN A 46 29.59 7.15 3.31
N SER A 47 30.31 6.09 2.91
CA SER A 47 30.88 5.95 1.57
C SER A 47 29.81 5.68 0.51
N LEU A 48 28.73 4.94 0.84
CA LEU A 48 27.60 4.76 -0.08
C LEU A 48 26.88 6.08 -0.37
N ILE A 49 26.60 6.88 0.67
CA ILE A 49 26.00 8.22 0.52
C ILE A 49 26.86 9.09 -0.40
N ASN A 50 28.19 9.01 -0.24
CA ASN A 50 29.13 9.76 -1.08
C ASN A 50 29.19 9.26 -2.54
N THR A 51 28.67 8.06 -2.83
CA THR A 51 28.54 7.52 -4.20
C THR A 51 27.16 7.74 -4.82
N LEU A 52 26.13 8.11 -4.05
CA LEU A 52 24.79 8.39 -4.58
C LEU A 52 24.76 9.73 -5.32
N THR A 53 24.16 9.73 -6.50
CA THR A 53 23.88 10.99 -7.21
C THR A 53 22.56 11.56 -6.70
N ARG A 54 22.62 12.65 -5.93
CA ARG A 54 21.43 13.38 -5.51
C ARG A 54 21.04 14.41 -6.59
N LEU A 55 19.82 14.30 -7.08
CA LEU A 55 19.20 15.21 -8.04
C LEU A 55 18.09 15.97 -7.31
N GLY A 56 18.45 17.09 -6.70
CA GLY A 56 17.57 17.85 -5.81
C GLY A 56 17.89 19.33 -5.82
N GLY A 57 16.91 20.15 -6.20
CA GLY A 57 17.04 21.60 -6.21
C GLY A 57 16.70 22.25 -4.87
N TYR A 58 16.82 23.57 -4.82
CA TYR A 58 16.29 24.38 -3.71
C TYR A 58 14.77 24.25 -3.58
N ASP A 59 14.09 24.09 -4.72
CA ASP A 59 12.64 23.91 -4.83
C ASP A 59 12.30 22.83 -5.89
N ARG A 60 11.01 22.53 -6.04
CA ARG A 60 10.48 21.54 -6.98
C ARG A 60 10.86 21.81 -8.45
N TYR A 61 10.98 23.08 -8.85
CA TYR A 61 11.38 23.44 -10.21
C TYR A 61 12.86 23.15 -10.41
N GLY A 62 13.70 23.49 -9.42
CA GLY A 62 15.12 23.17 -9.40
C GLY A 62 15.37 21.67 -9.42
N THR A 63 14.59 20.87 -8.70
CA THR A 63 14.67 19.41 -8.77
C THR A 63 14.34 18.90 -10.17
N ALA A 64 13.22 19.34 -10.76
CA ALA A 64 12.84 18.97 -12.12
C ALA A 64 13.92 19.34 -13.16
N VAL A 65 14.55 20.50 -13.01
CA VAL A 65 15.65 20.96 -13.87
C VAL A 65 16.90 20.08 -13.71
N GLN A 66 17.28 19.71 -12.49
CA GLN A 66 18.43 18.81 -12.28
C GLN A 66 18.19 17.42 -12.87
N ILE A 67 16.97 16.90 -12.73
CA ILE A 67 16.56 15.64 -13.35
C ILE A 67 16.61 15.74 -14.89
N ALA A 68 16.10 16.83 -15.45
CA ALA A 68 16.13 17.07 -16.90
C ALA A 68 17.57 17.18 -17.44
N ASP A 69 18.44 17.92 -16.75
CA ASP A 69 19.85 18.07 -17.13
C ASP A 69 20.60 16.73 -17.06
N HIS A 70 20.30 15.91 -16.06
CA HIS A 70 20.92 14.60 -15.90
C HIS A 70 20.45 13.59 -16.97
N GLY A 71 19.15 13.57 -17.27
CA GLY A 71 18.56 12.59 -18.19
C GLY A 71 18.69 12.94 -19.68
N TRP A 72 18.92 14.21 -20.03
CA TRP A 72 18.91 14.67 -21.42
C TRP A 72 20.02 15.70 -21.69
N GLN A 73 20.85 15.43 -22.70
CA GLN A 73 21.76 16.44 -23.26
C GLN A 73 21.04 17.40 -24.22
N SER A 74 19.94 16.93 -24.82
CA SER A 74 19.04 17.69 -25.68
C SER A 74 17.68 16.99 -25.75
N ALA A 75 16.61 17.75 -25.93
CA ALA A 75 15.26 17.21 -26.14
C ALA A 75 14.48 18.13 -27.08
N SER A 76 13.90 17.58 -28.15
CA SER A 76 13.08 18.39 -29.09
C SER A 76 11.71 18.74 -28.53
N THR A 77 11.18 17.86 -27.66
CA THR A 77 9.88 17.95 -27.02
C THR A 77 10.03 17.76 -25.52
N ALA A 78 9.25 18.48 -24.71
CA ALA A 78 9.13 18.24 -23.28
C ALA A 78 7.66 18.19 -22.85
N VAL A 79 7.40 17.69 -21.64
CA VAL A 79 6.10 17.80 -20.99
C VAL A 79 6.16 18.90 -19.95
N LEU A 80 5.18 19.80 -19.95
CA LEU A 80 5.05 20.86 -18.96
C LEU A 80 3.83 20.55 -18.08
N ALA A 81 4.10 20.26 -16.81
CA ALA A 81 3.12 19.87 -15.80
C ALA A 81 2.87 21.00 -14.79
N PRO A 82 1.71 21.02 -14.13
CA PRO A 82 1.43 21.99 -13.09
C PRO A 82 2.28 21.73 -11.84
N SER A 83 2.71 22.81 -11.19
CA SER A 83 3.55 22.75 -9.99
C SER A 83 2.78 22.46 -8.71
N GLY A 84 1.48 22.78 -8.62
CA GLY A 84 0.72 22.73 -7.36
C GLY A 84 0.26 21.33 -6.94
N ASP A 85 0.31 21.03 -5.64
CA ASP A 85 0.08 19.69 -5.08
C ASP A 85 -1.29 19.09 -5.44
N GLN A 86 -2.33 19.93 -5.46
CA GLN A 86 -3.71 19.55 -5.78
C GLN A 86 -3.90 19.10 -7.25
N ASN A 87 -2.96 19.45 -8.13
CA ASN A 87 -3.04 19.19 -9.58
C ASN A 87 -1.99 18.18 -10.06
N MET A 88 -1.29 17.51 -9.14
CA MET A 88 -0.21 16.58 -9.47
C MET A 88 -0.70 15.34 -10.24
N VAL A 89 -1.98 15.00 -10.13
CA VAL A 89 -2.57 13.81 -10.76
C VAL A 89 -2.50 13.85 -12.28
N ASP A 90 -2.67 15.04 -12.85
CA ASP A 90 -2.50 15.31 -14.29
C ASP A 90 -1.08 14.97 -14.77
N ALA A 91 -0.10 15.19 -13.90
CA ALA A 91 1.29 14.95 -14.20
C ALA A 91 1.66 13.46 -14.03
N LEU A 92 1.01 12.71 -13.12
CA LEU A 92 1.24 11.27 -12.91
C LEU A 92 1.06 10.46 -14.21
N ALA A 93 -0.02 10.75 -14.95
CA ALA A 93 -0.31 10.12 -16.24
C ALA A 93 0.70 10.51 -17.35
N SER A 94 1.45 11.59 -17.16
CA SER A 94 2.30 12.16 -18.20
C SER A 94 3.68 11.50 -18.33
N SER A 95 4.08 10.66 -17.39
CA SER A 95 5.38 9.95 -17.42
C SER A 95 5.56 9.14 -18.70
N SER A 96 4.53 8.38 -19.08
CA SER A 96 4.55 7.59 -20.31
C SER A 96 4.57 8.45 -21.57
N LEU A 97 3.94 9.64 -21.56
CA LEU A 97 4.00 10.57 -22.68
C LEU A 97 5.38 11.21 -22.81
N ALA A 98 5.98 11.64 -21.70
CA ALA A 98 7.32 12.20 -21.65
C ALA A 98 8.35 11.19 -22.20
N THR A 99 8.28 9.92 -21.79
CA THR A 99 9.12 8.87 -22.36
C THR A 99 8.80 8.56 -23.82
N ALA A 100 7.53 8.59 -24.24
CA ALA A 100 7.16 8.36 -25.64
C ALA A 100 7.75 9.41 -26.60
N VAL A 101 7.98 10.64 -26.11
CA VAL A 101 8.59 11.74 -26.89
C VAL A 101 10.09 11.92 -26.60
N ASP A 102 10.69 11.03 -25.81
CA ASP A 102 12.06 11.14 -25.28
C ASP A 102 12.37 12.52 -24.69
N GLY A 103 11.46 13.03 -23.85
CA GLY A 103 11.55 14.36 -23.24
C GLY A 103 11.41 14.34 -21.72
N PRO A 104 11.90 15.39 -21.02
CA PRO A 104 11.72 15.54 -19.59
C PRO A 104 10.31 16.03 -19.23
N ILE A 105 9.93 15.86 -17.96
CA ILE A 105 8.84 16.60 -17.33
C ILE A 105 9.44 17.81 -16.62
N LEU A 106 8.97 19.00 -16.96
CA LEU A 106 9.28 20.24 -16.25
C LEU A 106 8.00 20.86 -15.67
N LEU A 107 8.16 21.80 -14.74
CA LEU A 107 7.05 22.36 -13.98
C LEU A 107 6.78 23.83 -14.32
N ALA A 108 5.51 24.21 -14.36
CA ALA A 108 5.05 25.59 -14.49
C ALA A 108 3.97 25.94 -13.46
N ASP A 109 3.86 27.24 -13.19
CA ASP A 109 2.78 27.79 -12.36
C ASP A 109 1.58 28.16 -13.22
N LYS A 110 0.47 28.51 -12.56
CA LYS A 110 -0.78 28.89 -13.24
C LYS A 110 -0.59 29.94 -14.31
N ASP A 111 0.15 31.01 -14.00
CA ASP A 111 0.28 32.18 -14.86
C ASP A 111 1.72 32.49 -15.30
N SER A 112 2.67 31.59 -15.02
CA SER A 112 4.08 31.81 -15.37
C SER A 112 4.85 30.52 -15.56
N VAL A 113 5.81 30.56 -16.49
CA VAL A 113 6.89 29.57 -16.55
C VAL A 113 8.05 30.10 -15.68
N PRO A 114 8.44 29.39 -14.60
CA PRO A 114 9.58 29.76 -13.78
C PRO A 114 10.85 29.95 -14.61
N THR A 115 11.71 30.87 -14.18
CA THR A 115 12.93 31.21 -14.93
C THR A 115 13.87 30.01 -15.10
N SER A 116 13.96 29.16 -14.07
CA SER A 116 14.73 27.91 -14.11
C SER A 116 14.20 26.97 -15.19
N THR A 117 12.89 26.70 -15.20
CA THR A 117 12.21 25.90 -16.23
C THR A 117 12.43 26.45 -17.63
N MET A 118 12.22 27.76 -17.83
CA MET A 118 12.41 28.41 -19.13
C MET A 118 13.86 28.33 -19.63
N THR A 119 14.82 28.45 -18.72
CA THR A 119 16.26 28.32 -19.04
C THR A 119 16.59 26.90 -19.49
N GLU A 120 16.07 25.90 -18.79
CA GLU A 120 16.32 24.50 -19.13
C GLU A 120 15.66 24.10 -20.45
N LEU A 121 14.42 24.53 -20.71
CA LEU A 121 13.75 24.33 -22.01
C LEU A 121 14.60 24.85 -23.18
N LYS A 122 15.19 26.05 -23.03
CA LYS A 122 16.07 26.64 -24.05
C LYS A 122 17.39 25.89 -24.19
N LYS A 123 18.00 25.51 -23.06
CA LYS A 123 19.27 24.78 -23.03
C LYS A 123 19.16 23.43 -23.72
N LEU A 124 18.08 22.70 -23.49
CA LEU A 124 17.79 21.40 -24.12
C LEU A 124 17.38 21.52 -25.59
N GLY A 125 17.11 22.73 -26.10
CA GLY A 125 16.68 22.96 -27.47
C GLY A 125 15.23 22.53 -27.72
N VAL A 126 14.37 22.61 -26.71
CA VAL A 126 12.95 22.24 -26.82
C VAL A 126 12.24 23.21 -27.75
N THR A 127 11.51 22.68 -28.74
CA THR A 127 10.71 23.46 -29.70
C THR A 127 9.22 23.22 -29.54
N LYS A 128 8.83 22.14 -28.85
CA LYS A 128 7.44 21.80 -28.56
C LYS A 128 7.28 21.37 -27.10
N VAL A 129 6.21 21.80 -26.46
CA VAL A 129 5.81 21.29 -25.13
C VAL A 129 4.38 20.77 -25.14
N TYR A 130 4.18 19.61 -24.51
CA TYR A 130 2.84 19.13 -24.18
C TYR A 130 2.43 19.68 -22.81
N LEU A 131 1.35 20.45 -22.78
CA LEU A 131 0.82 21.07 -21.57
C LEU A 131 -0.29 20.16 -21.02
N VAL A 132 0.03 19.41 -19.96
CA VAL A 132 -0.81 18.30 -19.45
C VAL A 132 -1.90 18.74 -18.48
N SER A 133 -2.44 19.95 -18.60
CA SER A 133 -3.52 20.40 -17.72
C SER A 133 -4.47 21.40 -18.40
N GLY A 134 -5.64 21.59 -17.79
CA GLY A 134 -6.67 22.51 -18.24
C GLY A 134 -6.27 23.98 -18.12
N THR A 135 -7.08 24.88 -18.69
CA THR A 135 -6.81 26.34 -18.66
C THR A 135 -6.95 26.97 -17.28
N GLU A 136 -7.76 26.35 -16.39
CA GLU A 136 -7.91 26.79 -15.01
C GLU A 136 -6.69 26.48 -14.13
N VAL A 137 -5.90 25.48 -14.51
CA VAL A 137 -4.69 25.09 -13.78
C VAL A 137 -3.46 25.78 -14.36
N ILE A 138 -3.33 25.79 -15.70
CA ILE A 138 -2.28 26.54 -16.40
C ILE A 138 -2.94 27.41 -17.47
N SER A 139 -2.87 28.73 -17.31
CA SER A 139 -3.60 29.69 -18.12
C SER A 139 -3.02 29.87 -19.53
N ALA A 140 -3.74 30.63 -20.35
CA ALA A 140 -3.27 31.02 -21.69
C ALA A 140 -2.00 31.89 -21.63
N LYS A 141 -1.69 32.53 -20.50
CA LYS A 141 -0.49 33.34 -20.36
C LYS A 141 0.78 32.49 -20.51
N VAL A 142 0.82 31.30 -19.91
CA VAL A 142 1.95 30.36 -20.05
C VAL A 142 2.17 29.97 -21.52
N VAL A 143 1.09 29.71 -22.26
CA VAL A 143 1.15 29.41 -23.70
C VAL A 143 1.76 30.56 -24.48
N ASN A 144 1.35 31.80 -24.18
CA ASN A 144 1.89 33.00 -24.82
C ASN A 144 3.37 33.23 -24.48
N ASP A 145 3.76 33.00 -23.21
CA ASP A 145 5.14 33.12 -22.75
C ASP A 145 6.06 32.13 -23.50
N LEU A 146 5.62 30.87 -23.68
CA LEU A 146 6.34 29.86 -24.47
C LEU A 146 6.42 30.23 -25.96
N TYR A 147 5.32 30.69 -26.54
CA TYR A 147 5.29 31.11 -27.94
C TYR A 147 6.25 32.29 -28.22
N SER A 148 6.37 33.23 -27.28
CA SER A 148 7.25 34.40 -27.41
C SER A 148 8.73 34.04 -27.55
N VAL A 149 9.13 32.84 -27.12
CA VAL A 149 10.49 32.32 -27.23
C VAL A 149 10.63 31.21 -28.29
N GLY A 150 9.61 31.03 -29.14
CA GLY A 150 9.63 30.08 -30.26
C GLY A 150 9.29 28.63 -29.88
N ILE A 151 8.68 28.41 -28.71
CA ILE A 151 8.25 27.07 -28.25
C ILE A 151 6.75 26.90 -28.50
N GLN A 152 6.38 25.87 -29.26
CA GLN A 152 4.98 25.53 -29.51
C GLN A 152 4.38 24.78 -28.32
N ALA A 153 3.31 25.30 -27.70
CA ALA A 153 2.58 24.57 -26.67
C ALA A 153 1.37 23.83 -27.26
N VAL A 154 1.26 22.54 -26.99
CA VAL A 154 0.10 21.69 -27.33
C VAL A 154 -0.58 21.28 -26.03
N ARG A 155 -1.78 21.82 -25.78
CA ARG A 155 -2.55 21.50 -24.58
C ARG A 155 -3.28 20.18 -24.74
N ILE A 156 -3.16 19.32 -23.73
CA ILE A 156 -3.79 17.99 -23.67
C ILE A 156 -4.56 17.74 -22.36
N GLY A 157 -4.79 18.78 -21.55
CA GLY A 157 -5.69 18.71 -20.40
C GLY A 157 -7.16 18.63 -20.82
N GLY A 158 -7.95 17.93 -20.01
CA GLY A 158 -9.41 17.81 -20.12
C GLY A 158 -10.16 18.70 -19.12
N TYR A 159 -11.47 18.46 -18.99
CA TYR A 159 -12.34 19.07 -18.00
C TYR A 159 -11.98 18.64 -16.57
N ASP A 160 -11.62 17.37 -16.40
CA ASP A 160 -11.17 16.78 -15.15
C ASP A 160 -9.93 15.89 -15.35
N ARG A 161 -9.43 15.32 -14.26
CA ARG A 161 -8.25 14.43 -14.24
C ARG A 161 -8.43 13.17 -15.09
N TYR A 162 -9.67 12.65 -15.18
CA TYR A 162 -9.98 11.44 -15.94
C TYR A 162 -9.89 11.70 -17.44
N GLU A 163 -10.47 12.82 -17.89
CA GLU A 163 -10.37 13.24 -19.28
C GLU A 163 -8.93 13.64 -19.65
N THR A 164 -8.20 14.31 -18.76
CA THR A 164 -6.76 14.59 -18.96
C THR A 164 -5.98 13.29 -19.17
N ALA A 165 -6.15 12.28 -18.32
CA ALA A 165 -5.46 10.99 -18.44
C ALA A 165 -5.81 10.29 -19.77
N VAL A 166 -7.07 10.32 -20.20
CA VAL A 166 -7.50 9.77 -21.49
C VAL A 166 -6.93 10.56 -22.68
N ASN A 167 -6.83 11.88 -22.60
CA ASN A 167 -6.23 12.71 -23.65
C ASN A 167 -4.72 12.46 -23.78
N ILE A 168 -4.02 12.27 -22.66
CA ILE A 168 -2.62 11.82 -22.64
C ILE A 168 -2.51 10.43 -23.30
N ALA A 169 -3.36 9.48 -22.93
CA ALA A 169 -3.37 8.14 -23.50
C ALA A 169 -3.63 8.14 -25.02
N LYS A 170 -4.55 8.98 -25.51
CA LYS A 170 -4.79 9.18 -26.95
C LYS A 170 -3.55 9.72 -27.66
N GLU A 171 -2.81 10.63 -27.05
CA GLU A 171 -1.58 11.17 -27.64
C GLU A 171 -0.47 10.12 -27.67
N ILE A 172 -0.30 9.35 -26.58
CA ILE A 172 0.61 8.20 -26.54
C ILE A 172 0.25 7.21 -27.65
N GLN A 173 -1.03 6.88 -27.85
CA GLN A 173 -1.48 5.92 -28.86
C GLN A 173 -1.08 6.34 -30.28
N LYS A 174 -1.04 7.66 -30.58
CA LYS A 174 -0.58 8.18 -31.88
C LYS A 174 0.92 8.02 -32.07
N ILE A 175 1.70 8.11 -30.99
CA ILE A 175 3.16 8.07 -31.02
C ILE A 175 3.65 6.62 -30.99
N LYS A 176 3.10 5.82 -30.08
CA LYS A 176 3.48 4.44 -29.79
C LYS A 176 2.22 3.63 -29.43
N PRO A 177 1.63 2.89 -30.39
CA PRO A 177 0.45 2.09 -30.13
C PRO A 177 0.64 1.09 -28.99
N PHE A 178 -0.38 0.96 -28.14
CA PHE A 178 -0.43 0.01 -27.03
C PHE A 178 -1.77 -0.74 -27.00
N ASN A 179 -1.79 -1.86 -26.29
CA ASN A 179 -2.98 -2.68 -26.00
C ASN A 179 -3.06 -3.09 -24.51
N GLU A 180 -2.11 -2.67 -23.69
CA GLU A 180 -2.13 -2.82 -22.24
C GLU A 180 -2.24 -1.43 -21.59
N ILE A 181 -2.85 -1.35 -20.41
CA ILE A 181 -2.98 -0.11 -19.64
C ILE A 181 -2.67 -0.33 -18.17
N VAL A 182 -2.40 0.76 -17.48
CA VAL A 182 -2.41 0.83 -16.02
C VAL A 182 -3.62 1.62 -15.56
N VAL A 183 -4.25 1.20 -14.47
CA VAL A 183 -5.36 1.89 -13.81
C VAL A 183 -5.03 2.09 -12.34
N THR A 184 -5.29 3.29 -11.83
CA THR A 184 -5.11 3.64 -10.40
C THR A 184 -6.17 4.65 -9.97
N ASN A 185 -6.35 4.84 -8.67
CA ASN A 185 -7.33 5.78 -8.15
C ASN A 185 -6.91 7.23 -8.47
N GLY A 186 -7.88 8.05 -8.92
CA GLY A 186 -7.66 9.45 -9.28
C GLY A 186 -7.24 10.36 -8.12
N TYR A 187 -7.35 9.92 -6.87
CA TYR A 187 -7.04 10.66 -5.65
C TYR A 187 -5.93 9.99 -4.79
N ALA A 188 -5.53 8.75 -5.09
CA ALA A 188 -4.44 8.06 -4.40
C ALA A 188 -3.11 8.21 -5.17
N ASN A 189 -2.51 9.40 -5.09
CA ASN A 189 -1.39 9.81 -5.95
C ASN A 189 -0.13 8.94 -5.86
N VAL A 190 0.08 8.24 -4.74
CA VAL A 190 1.32 7.50 -4.50
C VAL A 190 1.35 6.16 -5.24
N ASP A 191 0.19 5.51 -5.38
CA ASP A 191 0.05 4.24 -6.10
C ASP A 191 0.36 4.43 -7.59
N ALA A 192 -0.04 5.56 -8.16
CA ALA A 192 0.33 5.94 -9.52
C ALA A 192 1.84 6.14 -9.70
N ILE A 193 2.56 6.65 -8.68
CA ILE A 193 4.01 6.85 -8.75
C ILE A 193 4.75 5.52 -8.69
N SER A 194 4.27 4.59 -7.87
CA SER A 194 4.84 3.25 -7.74
C SER A 194 5.03 2.55 -9.09
N ILE A 195 4.11 2.79 -10.04
CA ILE A 195 4.12 2.20 -11.37
C ILE A 195 4.63 3.13 -12.48
N ALA A 196 4.72 4.45 -12.24
CA ALA A 196 4.97 5.43 -13.30
C ALA A 196 6.24 5.14 -14.16
N PRO A 197 7.42 4.82 -13.59
CA PRO A 197 8.59 4.47 -14.40
C PRO A 197 8.40 3.21 -15.23
N ILE A 198 7.69 2.22 -14.69
CA ILE A 198 7.42 0.94 -15.35
C ILE A 198 6.40 1.11 -16.47
N ALA A 199 5.32 1.86 -16.23
CA ALA A 199 4.32 2.21 -17.24
C ALA A 199 5.00 2.95 -18.42
N ALA A 200 5.87 3.90 -18.10
CA ALA A 200 6.64 4.65 -19.07
C ALA A 200 7.63 3.76 -19.86
N ALA A 201 8.35 2.86 -19.19
CA ALA A 201 9.27 1.90 -19.82
C ALA A 201 8.54 0.93 -20.75
N LYS A 202 7.37 0.43 -20.34
CA LYS A 202 6.48 -0.39 -21.19
C LYS A 202 5.84 0.42 -22.31
N GLY A 203 5.77 1.74 -22.17
CA GLY A 203 5.10 2.64 -23.11
C GLY A 203 3.58 2.52 -23.08
N ILE A 204 3.02 2.28 -21.90
CA ILE A 204 1.58 2.13 -21.67
C ILE A 204 1.06 3.29 -20.81
N PRO A 205 -0.18 3.78 -21.04
CA PRO A 205 -0.70 4.91 -20.28
C PRO A 205 -1.14 4.50 -18.87
N VAL A 206 -1.13 5.48 -17.96
CA VAL A 206 -1.81 5.39 -16.66
C VAL A 206 -3.15 6.12 -16.79
N LEU A 207 -4.24 5.37 -16.63
CA LEU A 207 -5.60 5.89 -16.55
C LEU A 207 -6.04 5.97 -15.09
N LEU A 208 -6.98 6.87 -14.82
CA LEU A 208 -7.47 7.15 -13.47
C LEU A 208 -8.92 6.68 -13.34
N VAL A 209 -9.29 6.18 -12.16
CA VAL A 209 -10.66 5.75 -11.82
C VAL A 209 -11.06 6.26 -10.43
N ASP A 210 -12.35 6.23 -10.11
CA ASP A 210 -12.81 6.39 -8.73
C ASP A 210 -12.65 5.07 -7.97
N LYS A 211 -12.82 5.10 -6.64
CA LYS A 211 -12.73 3.90 -5.80
C LYS A 211 -13.67 2.80 -6.25
N ASP A 212 -14.93 3.15 -6.52
CA ASP A 212 -16.02 2.20 -6.75
C ASP A 212 -16.67 2.33 -8.14
N SER A 213 -16.09 3.15 -9.03
CA SER A 213 -16.60 3.27 -10.40
C SER A 213 -15.52 3.59 -11.42
N VAL A 214 -15.72 3.11 -12.65
CA VAL A 214 -14.91 3.51 -13.82
C VAL A 214 -15.63 4.67 -14.51
N PRO A 215 -15.05 5.88 -14.56
CA PRO A 215 -15.67 7.01 -15.25
C PRO A 215 -15.97 6.69 -16.71
N THR A 216 -17.07 7.22 -17.24
CA THR A 216 -17.54 6.92 -18.61
C THR A 216 -16.46 7.19 -19.66
N VAL A 217 -15.76 8.33 -19.55
CA VAL A 217 -14.67 8.72 -20.46
C VAL A 217 -13.54 7.68 -20.52
N VAL A 218 -13.28 7.00 -19.40
CA VAL A 218 -12.24 5.96 -19.28
C VAL A 218 -12.76 4.65 -19.86
N SER A 219 -13.96 4.22 -19.47
CA SER A 219 -14.54 2.96 -19.97
C SER A 219 -14.79 2.97 -21.48
N ASP A 220 -15.23 4.11 -22.05
CA ASP A 220 -15.42 4.28 -23.49
C ASP A 220 -14.09 4.21 -24.24
N PHE A 221 -13.04 4.84 -23.69
CA PHE A 221 -11.69 4.77 -24.25
C PHE A 221 -11.16 3.34 -24.28
N ILE A 222 -11.27 2.61 -23.16
CA ILE A 222 -10.84 1.20 -23.03
C ILE A 222 -11.54 0.32 -24.07
N LYS A 223 -12.86 0.47 -24.21
CA LYS A 223 -13.66 -0.28 -25.21
C LYS A 223 -13.24 0.06 -26.63
N SER A 224 -13.00 1.34 -26.94
CA SER A 224 -12.67 1.80 -28.29
C SER A 224 -11.34 1.27 -28.83
N LEU A 225 -10.36 1.00 -27.96
CA LEU A 225 -9.04 0.49 -28.35
C LEU A 225 -8.92 -1.03 -28.27
N GLY A 226 -9.89 -1.74 -27.68
CA GLY A 226 -9.82 -3.19 -27.49
C GLY A 226 -8.66 -3.60 -26.59
N ILE A 227 -8.51 -2.93 -25.44
CA ILE A 227 -7.45 -3.22 -24.46
C ILE A 227 -7.55 -4.67 -24.00
N SER A 228 -6.43 -5.39 -24.06
CA SER A 228 -6.36 -6.82 -23.77
C SER A 228 -5.84 -7.13 -22.37
N LYS A 229 -5.31 -6.15 -21.63
CA LYS A 229 -4.75 -6.34 -20.29
C LYS A 229 -4.74 -5.05 -19.49
N THR A 230 -5.05 -5.17 -18.20
CA THR A 230 -5.07 -4.04 -17.27
C THR A 230 -4.24 -4.35 -16.03
N TYR A 231 -3.38 -3.43 -15.61
CA TYR A 231 -2.72 -3.46 -14.31
C TYR A 231 -3.41 -2.49 -13.37
N VAL A 232 -4.06 -3.00 -12.32
CA VAL A 232 -4.72 -2.18 -11.29
C VAL A 232 -3.73 -1.95 -10.15
N ILE A 233 -3.39 -0.70 -9.89
CA ILE A 233 -2.40 -0.34 -8.86
C ILE A 233 -3.09 0.29 -7.65
N GLY A 234 -2.83 -0.30 -6.49
CA GLY A 234 -3.47 0.02 -5.22
C GLY A 234 -4.35 -1.11 -4.69
N GLY A 235 -4.50 -1.14 -3.36
CA GLY A 235 -5.37 -2.10 -2.66
C GLY A 235 -6.86 -1.86 -2.91
N THR A 236 -7.70 -2.75 -2.38
CA THR A 236 -9.17 -2.66 -2.49
C THR A 236 -9.76 -1.42 -1.79
N ALA A 237 -9.02 -0.86 -0.83
CA ALA A 237 -9.37 0.39 -0.15
C ALA A 237 -9.43 1.59 -1.11
N VAL A 238 -8.62 1.59 -2.17
CA VAL A 238 -8.52 2.71 -3.13
C VAL A 238 -9.05 2.38 -4.52
N VAL A 239 -9.04 1.11 -4.94
CA VAL A 239 -9.70 0.65 -6.17
C VAL A 239 -10.41 -0.66 -5.85
N SER A 240 -11.74 -0.66 -5.72
CA SER A 240 -12.48 -1.86 -5.31
C SER A 240 -12.44 -2.96 -6.36
N ASP A 241 -12.83 -4.18 -5.96
CA ASP A 241 -12.89 -5.30 -6.89
C ASP A 241 -13.97 -5.11 -7.95
N THR A 242 -15.05 -4.38 -7.65
CA THR A 242 -16.04 -3.96 -8.64
C THR A 242 -15.40 -3.20 -9.80
N VAL A 243 -14.48 -2.28 -9.51
CA VAL A 243 -13.74 -1.53 -10.54
C VAL A 243 -12.78 -2.46 -11.30
N LYS A 244 -12.02 -3.30 -10.58
CA LYS A 244 -11.09 -4.25 -11.20
C LYS A 244 -11.80 -5.20 -12.17
N ASP A 245 -12.93 -5.76 -11.77
CA ASP A 245 -13.64 -6.78 -12.54
C ASP A 245 -14.39 -6.19 -13.75
N ALA A 246 -14.63 -4.88 -13.74
CA ALA A 246 -15.12 -4.15 -14.91
C ALA A 246 -14.03 -3.89 -15.98
N LEU A 247 -12.75 -4.15 -15.67
CA LEU A 247 -11.62 -3.88 -16.56
C LEU A 247 -11.13 -5.17 -17.27
N PRO A 248 -10.66 -5.07 -18.53
CA PRO A 248 -10.26 -6.24 -19.30
C PRO A 248 -8.98 -6.89 -18.74
N ASN A 249 -9.06 -8.20 -18.44
CA ASN A 249 -7.95 -9.04 -17.96
C ASN A 249 -7.10 -8.33 -16.88
N ALA A 250 -7.78 -7.87 -15.83
CA ALA A 250 -7.18 -7.03 -14.80
C ALA A 250 -6.37 -7.82 -13.77
N SER A 251 -5.14 -7.38 -13.50
CA SER A 251 -4.25 -7.91 -12.46
C SER A 251 -3.92 -6.80 -11.46
N ARG A 252 -4.14 -7.05 -10.16
CA ARG A 252 -3.90 -6.08 -9.09
C ARG A 252 -2.46 -6.16 -8.57
N LEU A 253 -1.88 -5.00 -8.29
CA LEU A 253 -0.62 -4.81 -7.57
C LEU A 253 -0.87 -3.77 -6.47
N GLY A 254 -0.93 -4.19 -5.22
CA GLY A 254 -1.21 -3.32 -4.08
C GLY A 254 -0.74 -3.98 -2.79
N GLY A 255 -0.21 -3.17 -1.88
CA GLY A 255 0.21 -3.57 -0.54
C GLY A 255 -0.62 -2.90 0.55
N TYR A 256 -0.22 -3.10 1.81
CA TYR A 256 -0.90 -2.48 2.96
C TYR A 256 -0.77 -0.96 2.92
N ASP A 257 0.43 -0.47 2.60
CA ASP A 257 0.67 0.94 2.38
C ASP A 257 1.29 1.23 0.99
N ARG A 258 1.65 2.50 0.81
CA ARG A 258 2.26 3.02 -0.42
C ARG A 258 3.65 2.43 -0.71
N PHE A 259 4.41 2.07 0.32
CA PHE A 259 5.75 1.51 0.21
C PHE A 259 5.67 0.02 -0.13
N ASP A 260 4.68 -0.67 0.44
CA ASP A 260 4.36 -2.05 0.07
C ASP A 260 3.82 -2.12 -1.36
N THR A 261 2.93 -1.21 -1.75
CA THR A 261 2.46 -1.12 -3.14
C THR A 261 3.61 -0.87 -4.11
N ASN A 262 4.54 0.02 -3.78
CA ASN A 262 5.77 0.20 -4.56
C ASN A 262 6.57 -1.11 -4.64
N THR A 263 6.76 -1.78 -3.50
CA THR A 263 7.48 -3.05 -3.43
C THR A 263 6.84 -4.15 -4.30
N GLU A 264 5.51 -4.33 -4.26
CA GLU A 264 4.80 -5.31 -5.08
C GLU A 264 4.88 -5.00 -6.58
N VAL A 265 4.83 -3.72 -6.94
CA VAL A 265 5.07 -3.28 -8.32
C VAL A 265 6.50 -3.61 -8.75
N LEU A 266 7.50 -3.30 -7.93
CA LEU A 266 8.90 -3.58 -8.24
C LEU A 266 9.19 -5.08 -8.36
N LYS A 267 8.62 -5.92 -7.48
CA LYS A 267 8.68 -7.40 -7.58
C LYS A 267 8.05 -7.90 -8.88
N LYS A 268 6.86 -7.40 -9.23
CA LYS A 268 6.15 -7.86 -10.44
C LYS A 268 6.93 -7.58 -11.72
N PHE A 269 7.60 -6.43 -11.76
CA PHE A 269 8.32 -5.97 -12.94
C PHE A 269 9.84 -6.02 -12.77
N GLU A 270 10.33 -6.87 -11.87
CA GLU A 270 11.76 -7.02 -11.56
C GLU A 270 12.58 -7.22 -12.84
N ASN A 271 12.13 -8.12 -13.73
CA ASN A 271 12.76 -8.42 -15.02
C ASN A 271 12.89 -7.20 -15.96
N LEU A 272 12.09 -6.15 -15.77
CA LEU A 272 12.17 -4.92 -16.56
C LEU A 272 13.19 -3.92 -15.99
N ILE A 273 13.45 -4.00 -14.68
CA ILE A 273 14.28 -3.05 -13.94
C ILE A 273 15.68 -3.60 -13.61
N ILE A 274 15.90 -4.92 -13.71
CA ILE A 274 17.20 -5.56 -13.51
C ILE A 274 18.27 -4.90 -14.41
N GLY A 275 19.38 -4.50 -13.79
CA GLY A 275 20.52 -3.84 -14.46
C GLY A 275 20.36 -2.34 -14.71
N GLY A 276 19.20 -1.75 -14.40
CA GLY A 276 18.93 -0.31 -14.51
C GLY A 276 19.40 0.51 -13.31
N THR A 277 18.94 1.76 -13.19
CA THR A 277 19.28 2.65 -12.06
C THR A 277 18.16 2.74 -11.02
N MET A 278 18.50 2.57 -9.73
CA MET A 278 17.57 2.79 -8.62
C MET A 278 17.55 4.26 -8.24
N PHE A 279 16.36 4.85 -8.13
CA PHE A 279 16.20 6.17 -7.56
C PHE A 279 15.38 6.09 -6.28
N PHE A 280 15.95 6.53 -5.17
CA PHE A 280 15.22 6.73 -3.94
C PHE A 280 14.44 8.04 -4.02
N ALA A 281 13.15 8.00 -3.70
CA ALA A 281 12.31 9.19 -3.69
C ALA A 281 11.33 9.12 -2.51
N ASN A 282 10.94 10.28 -1.97
CA ASN A 282 10.05 10.31 -0.81
C ASN A 282 8.62 9.92 -1.24
N GLY A 283 8.01 8.98 -0.52
CA GLY A 283 6.64 8.51 -0.75
C GLY A 283 5.54 9.38 -0.10
N SER A 284 5.88 10.42 0.66
CA SER A 284 4.93 11.34 1.29
C SER A 284 4.25 12.24 0.27
N GLU A 285 2.95 12.50 0.46
CA GLU A 285 2.10 13.23 -0.50
C GLU A 285 2.61 14.63 -0.83
N SER A 286 3.20 15.32 0.15
CA SER A 286 3.76 16.65 -0.01
C SER A 286 5.10 16.70 -0.76
N SER A 287 5.69 15.55 -1.08
CA SER A 287 7.03 15.42 -1.70
C SER A 287 7.03 14.60 -3.00
N LEU A 288 5.86 14.17 -3.46
CA LEU A 288 5.70 13.27 -4.61
C LEU A 288 6.18 13.86 -5.95
N ILE A 289 6.34 15.18 -6.05
CA ILE A 289 6.62 15.88 -7.31
C ILE A 289 8.05 15.63 -7.80
N ASP A 290 8.96 15.37 -6.88
CA ASP A 290 10.36 15.01 -7.17
C ASP A 290 10.42 13.60 -7.78
N SER A 291 9.70 12.64 -7.20
CA SER A 291 9.54 11.26 -7.72
C SER A 291 8.93 11.26 -9.12
N LEU A 292 7.90 12.07 -9.30
CA LEU A 292 7.16 12.19 -10.55
C LEU A 292 8.02 12.71 -11.70
N THR A 293 8.73 13.82 -11.49
CA THR A 293 9.59 14.42 -12.53
C THR A 293 10.75 13.49 -12.90
N GLY A 294 11.19 12.63 -11.97
CA GLY A 294 12.18 11.59 -12.20
C GLY A 294 11.69 10.38 -13.00
N ALA A 295 10.39 10.08 -13.03
CA ALA A 295 9.86 8.84 -13.62
C ALA A 295 10.27 8.61 -15.10
N PRO A 296 10.21 9.60 -16.01
CA PRO A 296 10.62 9.38 -17.41
C PRO A 296 12.13 9.13 -17.55
N MET A 297 12.96 9.77 -16.71
CA MET A 297 14.41 9.54 -16.67
C MET A 297 14.69 8.14 -16.14
N THR A 298 14.04 7.74 -15.05
CA THR A 298 14.17 6.40 -14.48
C THR A 298 13.77 5.33 -15.50
N ALA A 299 12.67 5.53 -16.23
CA ALA A 299 12.25 4.65 -17.32
C ALA A 299 13.31 4.56 -18.45
N LYS A 300 13.90 5.71 -18.84
CA LYS A 300 14.97 5.78 -19.85
C LYS A 300 16.23 5.02 -19.42
N LEU A 301 16.55 5.08 -18.13
CA LEU A 301 17.67 4.34 -17.52
C LEU A 301 17.32 2.87 -17.23
N GLY A 302 16.12 2.40 -17.61
CA GLY A 302 15.65 1.04 -17.36
C GLY A 302 15.53 0.70 -15.88
N GLY A 303 15.34 1.71 -15.05
CA GLY A 303 15.46 1.64 -13.60
C GLY A 303 14.13 1.62 -12.86
N ALA A 304 14.22 1.79 -11.55
CA ALA A 304 13.09 1.79 -10.62
C ALA A 304 13.12 3.01 -9.70
N ILE A 305 11.93 3.52 -9.36
CA ILE A 305 11.79 4.44 -8.23
C ILE A 305 11.39 3.62 -7.02
N VAL A 306 12.18 3.76 -5.97
CA VAL A 306 11.97 3.15 -4.67
C VAL A 306 11.48 4.23 -3.71
N LEU A 307 10.30 4.02 -3.16
CA LEU A 307 9.71 4.97 -2.22
C LEU A 307 10.27 4.76 -0.81
N SER A 308 10.61 5.85 -0.14
CA SER A 308 11.03 5.84 1.27
C SER A 308 10.34 6.94 2.07
N ASN A 309 10.48 6.88 3.39
CA ASN A 309 10.20 8.03 4.24
C ASN A 309 11.36 9.03 4.17
N LYS A 310 11.16 10.20 4.79
CA LYS A 310 12.18 11.25 4.88
C LYS A 310 13.47 10.75 5.54
N GLU A 311 13.35 9.99 6.63
CA GLU A 311 14.46 9.60 7.52
C GLU A 311 14.80 8.10 7.48
N ALA A 312 13.97 7.27 6.84
CA ALA A 312 14.17 5.83 6.79
C ALA A 312 13.57 5.20 5.52
N VAL A 313 14.22 4.17 4.99
CA VAL A 313 13.61 3.23 4.05
C VAL A 313 12.77 2.24 4.88
N PRO A 314 11.49 2.02 4.56
CA PRO A 314 10.65 1.05 5.26
C PRO A 314 11.20 -0.38 5.15
N ASP A 315 10.99 -1.22 6.16
CA ASP A 315 11.56 -2.58 6.19
C ASP A 315 11.06 -3.47 5.05
N SER A 316 9.80 -3.32 4.63
CA SER A 316 9.25 -4.01 3.45
C SER A 316 10.02 -3.67 2.16
N THR A 317 10.46 -2.42 2.06
CA THR A 317 11.27 -1.92 0.96
C THR A 317 12.75 -2.31 1.14
N LYS A 318 13.28 -2.33 2.38
CA LYS A 318 14.63 -2.82 2.67
C LYS A 318 14.77 -4.27 2.25
N GLY A 319 13.81 -5.14 2.57
CA GLY A 319 13.82 -6.54 2.16
C GLY A 319 13.89 -6.67 0.64
N PHE A 320 13.11 -5.90 -0.12
CA PHE A 320 13.19 -5.87 -1.59
C PHE A 320 14.53 -5.37 -2.10
N ILE A 321 15.06 -4.27 -1.55
CA ILE A 321 16.36 -3.72 -1.95
C ILE A 321 17.46 -4.74 -1.61
N GLN A 322 17.54 -5.19 -0.36
CA GLN A 322 18.51 -6.17 0.15
C GLN A 322 18.41 -7.55 -0.52
N THR A 323 17.33 -7.86 -1.26
CA THR A 323 17.15 -9.06 -2.11
C THR A 323 17.28 -8.80 -3.63
N ASN A 324 17.36 -7.53 -4.08
CA ASN A 324 17.46 -7.16 -5.51
C ASN A 324 18.51 -6.06 -5.90
N ILE A 325 19.58 -5.79 -5.13
CA ILE A 325 20.64 -4.83 -5.51
C ILE A 325 21.54 -5.37 -6.61
N ALA A 326 21.09 -5.23 -7.86
CA ALA A 326 22.04 -4.81 -8.88
C ALA A 326 21.43 -3.78 -9.80
N LEU A 327 21.48 -2.57 -9.27
CA LEU A 327 21.13 -1.38 -10.00
C LEU A 327 22.36 -0.49 -10.07
N LYS A 328 22.69 -0.06 -11.28
CA LYS A 328 23.89 0.73 -11.57
C LYS A 328 23.65 2.19 -11.17
N ASN A 329 24.57 2.75 -10.37
CA ASN A 329 24.61 4.16 -9.97
C ASN A 329 23.34 4.67 -9.27
N PRO A 330 22.96 4.13 -8.09
CA PRO A 330 21.77 4.57 -7.41
C PRO A 330 21.78 6.08 -7.14
N GLY A 331 20.61 6.71 -7.20
CA GLY A 331 20.43 8.14 -7.03
C GLY A 331 19.32 8.48 -6.05
N ILE A 332 19.24 9.75 -5.69
CA ILE A 332 18.17 10.29 -4.84
C ILE A 332 17.45 11.38 -5.63
N LEU A 333 16.12 11.30 -5.71
CA LEU A 333 15.28 12.35 -6.27
C LEU A 333 14.80 13.23 -5.13
N GLY A 334 15.19 14.51 -5.18
CA GLY A 334 14.86 15.50 -4.18
C GLY A 334 16.01 15.89 -3.26
N GLY A 335 15.88 17.08 -2.67
CA GLY A 335 16.83 17.64 -1.72
C GLY A 335 16.83 16.93 -0.36
N THR A 336 17.78 17.27 0.51
CA THR A 336 17.89 16.70 1.86
C THR A 336 16.72 17.05 2.78
N ALA A 337 15.99 18.13 2.47
CA ALA A 337 14.79 18.53 3.21
C ALA A 337 13.62 17.56 3.02
N VAL A 338 13.53 16.92 1.83
CA VAL A 338 12.49 15.94 1.52
C VAL A 338 12.98 14.51 1.75
N MET A 339 14.26 14.20 1.52
CA MET A 339 14.85 12.91 1.88
C MET A 339 16.24 13.11 2.46
N SER A 340 16.38 12.90 3.77
CA SER A 340 17.64 13.07 4.47
C SER A 340 18.62 11.96 4.13
N ASP A 341 19.88 12.15 4.50
CA ASP A 341 20.90 11.12 4.29
C ASP A 341 20.72 9.91 5.23
N SER A 342 20.03 10.07 6.36
CA SER A 342 19.72 8.98 7.30
C SER A 342 18.76 7.94 6.70
N ALA A 343 17.88 8.35 5.77
CA ALA A 343 17.03 7.41 5.04
C ALA A 343 17.86 6.34 4.34
N ILE A 344 18.94 6.73 3.68
CA ILE A 344 19.84 5.80 3.02
C ILE A 344 20.67 5.01 4.05
N GLN A 345 21.08 5.62 5.16
CA GLN A 345 21.81 4.93 6.22
C GLN A 345 21.00 3.76 6.81
N SER A 346 19.68 3.90 6.87
CA SER A 346 18.77 2.87 7.39
C SER A 346 18.76 1.56 6.59
N LEU A 347 19.34 1.53 5.38
CA LEU A 347 19.49 0.30 4.57
C LEU A 347 20.44 -0.73 5.20
N GLY A 348 21.26 -0.33 6.17
CA GLY A 348 21.98 -1.25 7.05
C GLY A 348 23.03 -2.13 6.34
N TYR A 349 23.96 -1.51 5.59
CA TYR A 349 25.08 -2.27 5.03
C TYR A 349 26.00 -2.78 6.15
N ILE A 350 26.04 -4.10 6.33
CA ILE A 350 26.90 -4.75 7.32
C ILE A 350 28.33 -4.85 6.79
N GLN A 351 29.31 -4.55 7.65
CA GLN A 351 30.70 -4.85 7.35
C GLN A 351 30.91 -6.37 7.34
N PRO A 352 31.51 -6.99 6.31
CA PRO A 352 31.94 -8.37 6.39
C PRO A 352 33.02 -8.49 7.47
N GLY A 353 32.56 -8.80 8.68
CA GLY A 353 33.38 -9.15 9.81
C GLY A 353 33.84 -10.61 9.73
N GLN A 354 34.32 -11.12 10.86
CA GLN A 354 34.69 -12.53 11.02
C GLN A 354 33.48 -13.48 11.09
N SER A 355 32.25 -12.96 11.08
CA SER A 355 31.02 -13.75 11.23
C SER A 355 30.82 -14.72 10.07
N ASP A 356 30.34 -15.92 10.35
CA ASP A 356 30.00 -16.93 9.34
C ASP A 356 28.63 -16.67 8.70
N ILE A 357 27.80 -15.85 9.35
CA ILE A 357 26.50 -15.38 8.85
C ILE A 357 26.56 -13.85 8.73
N LEU A 358 26.20 -13.33 7.56
CA LEU A 358 26.10 -11.91 7.26
C LEU A 358 24.65 -11.57 6.92
N ASP A 359 24.03 -10.68 7.69
CA ASP A 359 22.68 -10.18 7.38
C ASP A 359 22.77 -8.91 6.50
N GLY A 360 22.01 -8.84 5.41
CA GLY A 360 22.02 -7.72 4.47
C GLY A 360 22.92 -7.91 3.24
N ALA A 361 23.07 -6.82 2.45
CA ALA A 361 23.73 -6.87 1.15
C ALA A 361 25.26 -6.75 1.23
N VAL A 362 25.97 -7.62 0.50
CA VAL A 362 27.43 -7.66 0.39
C VAL A 362 27.86 -7.22 -1.01
N GLN A 363 28.87 -6.34 -1.11
CA GLN A 363 29.48 -5.97 -2.38
C GLN A 363 30.93 -6.44 -2.45
N LEU A 364 31.27 -7.10 -3.56
CA LEU A 364 32.59 -7.61 -3.88
C LEU A 364 33.16 -6.79 -5.05
N ASN A 365 34.07 -5.87 -4.74
CA ASN A 365 34.62 -4.90 -5.69
C ASN A 365 36.16 -4.95 -5.77
N THR A 366 36.80 -5.95 -5.15
CA THR A 366 38.24 -6.13 -5.22
C THR A 366 38.61 -7.14 -6.30
N PRO A 367 39.40 -6.77 -7.32
CA PRO A 367 39.79 -7.70 -8.37
C PRO A 367 40.50 -8.95 -7.84
N ASN A 368 40.14 -10.11 -8.40
CA ASN A 368 40.69 -11.43 -8.04
C ASN A 368 40.50 -11.85 -6.57
N GLU A 369 39.54 -11.27 -5.86
CA GLU A 369 39.25 -11.68 -4.49
C GLU A 369 38.54 -13.04 -4.44
N THR A 370 38.75 -13.79 -3.36
CA THR A 370 37.99 -15.02 -3.08
C THR A 370 37.15 -14.84 -1.83
N PHE A 371 35.84 -14.95 -1.98
CA PHE A 371 34.86 -14.91 -0.89
C PHE A 371 34.39 -16.34 -0.61
N ARG A 372 34.62 -16.85 0.61
CA ARG A 372 34.45 -18.28 0.89
C ARG A 372 33.83 -18.58 2.25
N ASP A 373 33.15 -19.71 2.33
CA ASP A 373 32.68 -20.35 3.56
C ASP A 373 31.79 -19.41 4.42
N LYS A 374 30.82 -18.75 3.77
CA LYS A 374 29.89 -17.79 4.41
C LYS A 374 28.44 -18.05 4.01
N THR A 375 27.54 -17.72 4.92
CA THR A 375 26.10 -17.56 4.65
C THR A 375 25.77 -16.07 4.61
N VAL A 376 25.10 -15.63 3.56
CA VAL A 376 24.61 -14.26 3.39
C VAL A 376 23.08 -14.30 3.38
N ASN A 377 22.47 -13.73 4.41
CA ASN A 377 21.04 -13.46 4.50
C ASN A 377 20.72 -12.14 3.81
N GLY A 378 20.81 -12.15 2.47
CA GLY A 378 20.70 -10.97 1.62
C GLY A 378 21.38 -11.21 0.29
N ASN A 379 21.68 -10.13 -0.44
CA ASN A 379 22.33 -10.22 -1.74
C ASN A 379 23.85 -10.21 -1.68
N ILE A 380 24.44 -10.68 -2.77
CA ILE A 380 25.83 -10.37 -3.11
C ILE A 380 25.86 -9.67 -4.47
N LEU A 381 26.59 -8.56 -4.58
CA LEU A 381 26.90 -7.89 -5.85
C LEU A 381 28.40 -7.99 -6.15
N ILE A 382 28.74 -8.66 -7.24
CA ILE A 382 30.11 -8.73 -7.77
C ILE A 382 30.30 -7.66 -8.84
N THR A 383 31.21 -6.71 -8.59
CA THR A 383 31.56 -5.65 -9.56
C THR A 383 33.01 -5.73 -10.04
N ALA A 384 33.85 -6.52 -9.36
CA ALA A 384 35.24 -6.68 -9.71
C ALA A 384 35.48 -7.82 -10.71
N ASN A 385 36.52 -7.68 -11.52
CA ASN A 385 37.01 -8.75 -12.37
C ASN A 385 37.72 -9.85 -11.55
N GLY A 386 37.45 -11.12 -11.88
CA GLY A 386 38.19 -12.28 -11.37
C GLY A 386 37.72 -12.77 -10.00
N VAL A 387 36.60 -12.26 -9.48
CA VAL A 387 36.09 -12.66 -8.16
C VAL A 387 35.68 -14.14 -8.18
N THR A 388 36.03 -14.85 -7.12
CA THR A 388 35.65 -16.25 -6.90
C THR A 388 34.80 -16.39 -5.64
N LEU A 389 33.64 -17.01 -5.73
CA LEU A 389 32.85 -17.45 -4.58
C LEU A 389 33.07 -18.95 -4.38
N GLN A 390 33.36 -19.37 -3.14
CA GLN A 390 33.62 -20.78 -2.82
C GLN A 390 32.85 -21.22 -1.57
N ASN A 391 31.97 -22.22 -1.70
CA ASN A 391 31.13 -22.72 -0.59
C ASN A 391 30.30 -21.62 0.09
N VAL A 392 29.63 -20.79 -0.69
CA VAL A 392 28.83 -19.65 -0.19
C VAL A 392 27.35 -19.96 -0.32
N VAL A 393 26.58 -19.72 0.74
CA VAL A 393 25.12 -19.77 0.73
C VAL A 393 24.59 -18.34 0.69
N VAL A 394 23.74 -18.03 -0.28
CA VAL A 394 23.11 -16.73 -0.48
C VAL A 394 21.60 -16.91 -0.37
N ASN A 395 21.02 -16.55 0.77
CA ASN A 395 19.57 -16.52 0.97
C ASN A 395 18.99 -15.25 0.34
N GLY A 396 19.18 -15.12 -0.98
CA GLY A 396 18.89 -13.92 -1.76
C GLY A 396 19.43 -14.03 -3.19
N THR A 397 19.65 -12.87 -3.83
CA THR A 397 20.13 -12.81 -5.21
C THR A 397 21.63 -12.55 -5.27
N LEU A 398 22.33 -13.33 -6.09
CA LEU A 398 23.73 -13.13 -6.43
C LEU A 398 23.85 -12.48 -7.82
N PHE A 399 24.35 -11.25 -7.83
CA PHE A 399 24.51 -10.45 -9.03
C PHE A 399 25.95 -10.44 -9.52
N LEU A 400 26.12 -10.69 -10.82
CA LEU A 400 27.42 -10.82 -11.48
C LEU A 400 27.57 -9.69 -12.51
N ASP A 401 28.28 -8.63 -12.14
CA ASP A 401 28.63 -7.49 -12.99
C ASP A 401 30.16 -7.23 -13.03
N PRO A 402 31.01 -8.23 -13.36
CA PRO A 402 32.47 -8.08 -13.34
C PRO A 402 33.03 -7.09 -14.39
N GLY A 403 32.17 -6.51 -15.23
CA GLY A 403 32.49 -5.64 -16.35
C GLY A 403 32.55 -6.37 -17.69
N LYS A 404 32.51 -5.60 -18.79
CA LYS A 404 32.50 -6.14 -20.17
C LYS A 404 33.68 -7.05 -20.53
N ASP A 405 34.81 -6.88 -19.83
CA ASP A 405 36.04 -7.66 -20.01
C ASP A 405 36.34 -8.54 -18.79
N GLY A 406 35.39 -8.62 -17.86
CA GLY A 406 35.56 -9.28 -16.57
C GLY A 406 35.01 -10.71 -16.54
N SER A 407 35.45 -11.45 -15.51
CA SER A 407 35.01 -12.82 -15.22
C SER A 407 34.61 -12.99 -13.75
N ALA A 408 33.79 -13.99 -13.46
CA ALA A 408 33.49 -14.44 -12.10
C ALA A 408 33.35 -15.97 -12.04
N THR A 409 33.78 -16.57 -10.94
CA THR A 409 33.71 -18.01 -10.70
C THR A 409 32.87 -18.30 -9.46
N LEU A 410 31.90 -19.19 -9.59
CA LEU A 410 31.07 -19.69 -8.50
C LEU A 410 31.38 -21.18 -8.35
N ASP A 411 31.89 -21.59 -7.19
CA ASP A 411 32.27 -22.97 -6.89
C ASP A 411 31.58 -23.44 -5.59
N GLY A 412 30.60 -24.34 -5.70
CA GLY A 412 29.83 -24.80 -4.54
C GLY A 412 28.90 -23.72 -3.95
N VAL A 413 28.38 -22.83 -4.80
CA VAL A 413 27.50 -21.73 -4.37
C VAL A 413 26.03 -22.17 -4.41
N GLN A 414 25.27 -21.82 -3.37
CA GLN A 414 23.82 -21.96 -3.35
C GLN A 414 23.20 -20.56 -3.26
N ALA A 415 22.24 -20.25 -4.12
CA ALA A 415 21.54 -18.97 -4.12
C ALA A 415 20.07 -19.16 -4.44
N THR A 416 19.17 -18.29 -3.98
CA THR A 416 17.78 -18.28 -4.49
C THR A 416 17.79 -17.92 -5.98
N ARG A 417 18.59 -16.92 -6.37
CA ARG A 417 18.66 -16.41 -7.74
C ARG A 417 20.07 -15.99 -8.11
N ILE A 418 20.45 -16.21 -9.36
CA ILE A 418 21.69 -15.68 -9.94
C ILE A 418 21.35 -14.82 -11.15
N VAL A 419 21.91 -13.61 -11.19
CA VAL A 419 21.67 -12.64 -12.27
C VAL A 419 23.00 -12.17 -12.86
N VAL A 420 23.17 -12.38 -14.17
CA VAL A 420 24.36 -11.97 -14.93
C VAL A 420 24.08 -10.65 -15.65
N LEU A 421 24.87 -9.62 -15.34
CA LEU A 421 24.71 -8.24 -15.84
C LEU A 421 25.85 -7.74 -16.72
N SER A 422 27.01 -8.37 -16.63
CA SER A 422 28.10 -8.20 -17.60
C SER A 422 29.07 -9.37 -17.56
N GLY A 423 29.97 -9.39 -18.53
CA GLY A 423 31.07 -10.35 -18.60
C GLY A 423 31.64 -10.41 -20.02
N ALA A 424 32.85 -10.94 -20.13
CA ALA A 424 33.54 -11.20 -21.39
C ALA A 424 33.06 -12.48 -22.12
N ASP A 425 33.68 -12.77 -23.26
CA ASP A 425 33.64 -14.13 -23.80
C ASP A 425 34.44 -15.07 -22.88
N ARG A 426 33.83 -16.20 -22.51
CA ARG A 426 34.24 -17.19 -21.48
C ARG A 426 34.43 -16.59 -20.07
N SER A 427 33.41 -15.94 -19.53
CA SER A 427 33.55 -15.12 -18.31
C SER A 427 32.92 -15.67 -17.03
N ILE A 428 31.73 -16.27 -17.10
CA ILE A 428 30.98 -16.68 -15.91
C ILE A 428 31.06 -18.19 -15.77
N TYR A 429 31.78 -18.68 -14.76
CA TYR A 429 31.98 -20.11 -14.50
C TYR A 429 31.12 -20.54 -13.32
N LEU A 430 30.20 -21.47 -13.56
CA LEU A 430 29.26 -21.99 -12.57
C LEU A 430 29.58 -23.46 -12.30
N LYS A 431 30.29 -23.75 -11.22
CA LYS A 431 30.70 -25.10 -10.81
C LYS A 431 30.00 -25.48 -9.52
N GLU A 432 29.35 -26.65 -9.50
CA GLU A 432 28.56 -27.13 -8.35
C GLU A 432 27.60 -26.06 -7.80
N THR A 433 27.09 -25.19 -8.69
CA THR A 433 26.31 -24.01 -8.33
C THR A 433 24.82 -24.30 -8.45
N LYS A 434 24.04 -24.00 -7.41
CA LYS A 434 22.60 -24.27 -7.37
C LYS A 434 21.81 -22.98 -7.19
N ALA A 435 20.79 -22.78 -8.02
CA ALA A 435 19.81 -21.72 -7.80
C ALA A 435 18.42 -22.03 -8.36
N ASP A 436 17.38 -21.40 -7.82
CA ASP A 436 16.02 -21.58 -8.35
C ASP A 436 15.90 -20.95 -9.75
N SER A 437 16.63 -19.85 -9.98
CA SER A 437 16.63 -19.14 -11.25
C SER A 437 17.99 -18.58 -11.65
N LEU A 438 18.32 -18.69 -12.94
CA LEU A 438 19.44 -18.04 -13.61
C LEU A 438 18.92 -17.02 -14.63
N ILE A 439 19.29 -15.75 -14.48
CA ILE A 439 18.87 -14.67 -15.38
C ILE A 439 20.08 -14.07 -16.07
N VAL A 440 20.01 -13.86 -17.38
CA VAL A 440 21.08 -13.30 -18.21
C VAL A 440 20.60 -12.01 -18.84
N SER A 441 20.89 -10.88 -18.19
CA SER A 441 20.49 -9.53 -18.58
C SER A 441 21.72 -8.64 -18.71
N SER A 442 22.66 -9.10 -19.54
CA SER A 442 23.98 -8.55 -19.68
C SER A 442 24.04 -7.31 -20.57
N SER A 443 24.87 -6.35 -20.17
CA SER A 443 25.22 -5.15 -20.96
C SER A 443 26.30 -5.42 -22.02
N SER A 444 26.89 -6.62 -22.03
CA SER A 444 27.88 -7.10 -23.01
C SER A 444 27.56 -8.53 -23.44
N VAL A 445 28.16 -8.99 -24.55
CA VAL A 445 28.05 -10.41 -24.95
C VAL A 445 28.76 -11.26 -23.91
N VAL A 446 27.99 -11.99 -23.11
CA VAL A 446 28.51 -12.76 -21.98
C VAL A 446 28.53 -14.25 -22.29
N HIS A 447 29.52 -14.96 -21.77
CA HIS A 447 29.59 -16.41 -21.90
C HIS A 447 29.46 -17.07 -20.53
N ILE A 448 28.42 -17.87 -20.37
CA ILE A 448 28.10 -18.62 -19.16
C ILE A 448 28.47 -20.07 -19.37
N VAL A 449 29.31 -20.60 -18.49
CA VAL A 449 29.78 -21.98 -18.53
C VAL A 449 29.28 -22.69 -17.28
N ALA A 450 28.22 -23.48 -17.42
CA ALA A 450 27.75 -24.36 -16.35
C ALA A 450 28.50 -25.69 -16.41
N GLU A 451 29.28 -25.95 -15.38
CA GLU A 451 30.05 -27.17 -15.20
C GLU A 451 29.26 -28.22 -14.40
N THR A 452 29.85 -29.41 -14.27
CA THR A 452 29.25 -30.54 -13.58
C THR A 452 28.77 -30.16 -12.18
N GLY A 453 27.56 -30.62 -11.82
CA GLY A 453 26.96 -30.39 -10.51
C GLY A 453 26.17 -29.08 -10.39
N SER A 454 26.22 -28.20 -11.40
CA SER A 454 25.41 -26.99 -11.42
C SER A 454 23.97 -27.27 -11.84
N ILE A 455 23.00 -26.75 -11.07
CA ILE A 455 21.57 -27.05 -11.22
C ILE A 455 20.75 -25.77 -11.07
N PHE A 456 19.93 -25.47 -12.08
CA PHE A 456 19.04 -24.32 -12.09
C PHE A 456 17.59 -24.76 -12.26
N GLY A 457 16.67 -24.20 -11.46
CA GLY A 457 15.24 -24.49 -11.57
C GLY A 457 14.63 -23.93 -12.85
N SER A 458 15.08 -22.74 -13.28
CA SER A 458 14.70 -22.08 -14.53
C SER A 458 15.81 -21.16 -15.04
N THR A 459 15.84 -20.91 -16.36
CA THR A 459 16.76 -19.95 -16.97
C THR A 459 16.03 -18.95 -17.86
N LEU A 460 16.36 -17.67 -17.72
CA LEU A 460 15.85 -16.57 -18.55
C LEU A 460 17.01 -15.82 -19.21
N VAL A 461 17.05 -15.77 -20.54
CA VAL A 461 18.07 -15.06 -21.31
C VAL A 461 17.44 -13.86 -22.04
N GLN A 462 17.92 -12.65 -21.72
CA GLN A 462 17.33 -11.40 -22.20
C GLN A 462 18.28 -10.49 -22.98
N SER A 463 19.51 -10.96 -23.20
CA SER A 463 20.62 -10.23 -23.81
C SER A 463 21.47 -11.17 -24.65
N ASP A 464 22.39 -10.61 -25.44
CA ASP A 464 23.34 -11.41 -26.22
C ASP A 464 24.21 -12.27 -25.29
N ALA A 465 24.21 -13.58 -25.54
CA ALA A 465 24.90 -14.52 -24.66
C ALA A 465 25.31 -15.82 -25.37
N THR A 466 26.40 -16.42 -24.88
CA THR A 466 26.72 -17.83 -25.10
C THR A 466 26.42 -18.60 -23.82
N VAL A 467 25.57 -19.62 -23.90
CA VAL A 467 25.26 -20.52 -22.78
C VAL A 467 25.85 -21.89 -23.09
N GLU A 468 26.88 -22.29 -22.33
CA GLU A 468 27.55 -23.58 -22.41
C GLU A 468 27.11 -24.47 -21.24
N SER A 469 26.43 -25.59 -21.55
CA SER A 469 26.02 -26.61 -20.58
C SER A 469 26.91 -27.85 -20.72
N LYS A 470 27.90 -28.00 -19.81
CA LYS A 470 28.79 -29.17 -19.82
C LYS A 470 28.08 -30.40 -19.29
N SER A 471 28.66 -31.57 -19.57
CA SER A 471 28.14 -32.85 -19.08
C SER A 471 27.94 -32.84 -17.55
N GLY A 472 26.72 -33.14 -17.11
CA GLY A 472 26.35 -33.18 -15.69
C GLY A 472 25.90 -31.84 -15.10
N ALA A 473 25.76 -30.79 -15.92
CA ALA A 473 25.03 -29.57 -15.56
C ALA A 473 23.54 -29.67 -15.98
N ASN A 474 22.66 -28.95 -15.28
CA ASN A 474 21.25 -28.79 -15.64
C ASN A 474 20.87 -27.29 -15.58
N ILE A 475 20.66 -26.68 -16.75
CA ILE A 475 20.28 -25.26 -16.89
C ILE A 475 18.77 -25.02 -16.65
N GLY A 476 17.97 -26.06 -16.38
CA GLY A 476 16.52 -25.93 -16.23
C GLY A 476 15.82 -25.61 -17.56
N PRO A 477 14.48 -25.45 -17.57
CA PRO A 477 13.74 -24.90 -18.71
C PRO A 477 14.23 -23.49 -19.03
N MET A 478 14.47 -23.21 -20.31
CA MET A 478 15.04 -21.93 -20.74
C MET A 478 14.02 -21.11 -21.51
N VAL A 479 13.88 -19.83 -21.16
CA VAL A 479 13.16 -18.84 -21.95
C VAL A 479 14.16 -17.84 -22.51
N VAL A 480 14.14 -17.62 -23.83
CA VAL A 480 14.93 -16.58 -24.49
C VAL A 480 13.97 -15.52 -25.01
N GLN A 481 14.05 -14.34 -24.42
CA GLN A 481 13.20 -13.21 -24.79
C GLN A 481 13.94 -11.89 -24.60
N PRO A 482 14.01 -11.01 -25.61
CA PRO A 482 14.63 -9.71 -25.46
C PRO A 482 14.04 -8.89 -24.30
N GLN A 483 14.88 -8.27 -23.49
CA GLN A 483 14.43 -7.34 -22.44
C GLN A 483 13.70 -6.11 -23.03
N ARG A 484 14.06 -5.73 -24.26
CA ARG A 484 13.52 -4.59 -25.03
C ARG A 484 13.23 -5.05 -26.45
N LYS A 485 12.55 -4.23 -27.27
CA LYS A 485 12.27 -4.54 -28.70
C LYS A 485 13.52 -4.55 -29.62
N VAL A 486 14.70 -4.86 -29.07
CA VAL A 486 15.97 -4.97 -29.79
C VAL A 486 16.25 -6.47 -29.97
N PRO A 487 16.57 -6.94 -31.19
CA PRO A 487 16.93 -8.34 -31.40
C PRO A 487 18.13 -8.77 -30.57
N ILE A 488 18.12 -10.00 -30.03
CA ILE A 488 19.25 -10.58 -29.29
C ILE A 488 19.80 -11.84 -29.98
N ASN A 489 21.09 -12.07 -29.83
CA ASN A 489 21.83 -13.22 -30.37
C ASN A 489 22.22 -14.17 -29.24
N VAL A 490 21.70 -15.39 -29.26
CA VAL A 490 22.01 -16.41 -28.25
C VAL A 490 22.66 -17.62 -28.90
N GLN A 491 23.83 -18.02 -28.40
CA GLN A 491 24.52 -19.24 -28.82
C GLN A 491 24.43 -20.31 -27.73
N LEU A 492 24.07 -21.54 -28.10
CA LEU A 492 23.98 -22.69 -27.21
C LEU A 492 25.11 -23.68 -27.50
N GLN A 493 25.81 -24.12 -26.45
CA GLN A 493 26.90 -25.09 -26.53
C GLN A 493 26.69 -26.22 -25.50
N GLY A 494 27.02 -27.45 -25.88
CA GLY A 494 26.91 -28.61 -24.98
C GLY A 494 25.53 -29.25 -24.94
N THR A 495 25.17 -29.87 -23.82
CA THR A 495 23.96 -30.71 -23.69
C THR A 495 22.92 -30.07 -22.80
N PHE A 496 21.72 -29.88 -23.33
CA PHE A 496 20.55 -29.36 -22.62
C PHE A 496 19.54 -30.49 -22.38
N SER A 497 18.94 -30.53 -21.19
CA SER A 497 17.99 -31.57 -20.78
C SER A 497 16.53 -31.13 -20.77
N ASN A 498 16.26 -29.84 -20.95
CA ASN A 498 14.91 -29.25 -20.92
C ASN A 498 14.64 -28.46 -22.20
N ASP A 499 13.36 -28.21 -22.46
CA ASP A 499 12.92 -27.45 -23.61
C ASP A 499 13.29 -25.97 -23.51
N ILE A 500 13.39 -25.34 -24.68
CA ILE A 500 13.76 -23.94 -24.84
C ILE A 500 12.59 -23.22 -25.49
N SER A 501 12.07 -22.17 -24.86
CA SER A 501 11.03 -21.31 -25.39
C SER A 501 11.62 -20.01 -25.93
N LEU A 502 11.26 -19.65 -27.16
CA LEU A 502 11.66 -18.42 -27.83
C LEU A 502 10.46 -17.48 -27.96
N ASN A 503 10.66 -16.22 -27.59
CA ASN A 503 9.65 -15.17 -27.72
C ASN A 503 10.30 -13.85 -28.17
N GLY A 504 9.62 -13.12 -29.05
CA GLY A 504 10.07 -11.82 -29.56
C GLY A 504 11.14 -11.94 -30.64
N SER A 505 12.08 -10.98 -30.67
CA SER A 505 13.13 -10.90 -31.69
C SER A 505 14.41 -11.62 -31.26
N VAL A 506 14.60 -12.88 -31.66
CA VAL A 506 15.72 -13.74 -31.21
C VAL A 506 16.42 -14.42 -32.38
N LYS A 507 17.75 -14.37 -32.40
CA LYS A 507 18.60 -15.26 -33.20
C LYS A 507 19.23 -16.32 -32.31
N LEU A 508 18.78 -17.58 -32.45
CA LEU A 508 19.32 -18.72 -31.71
C LEU A 508 20.29 -19.53 -32.59
N THR A 509 21.52 -19.72 -32.12
CA THR A 509 22.55 -20.51 -32.79
C THR A 509 22.93 -21.73 -31.96
N ALA A 510 22.66 -22.93 -32.44
CA ALA A 510 23.18 -24.17 -31.86
C ALA A 510 24.58 -24.45 -32.39
N ALA A 511 25.58 -24.51 -31.52
CA ALA A 511 26.95 -24.84 -31.90
C ALA A 511 27.08 -26.31 -32.34
N ASP A 512 28.16 -26.63 -33.06
CA ASP A 512 28.44 -27.99 -33.50
C ASP A 512 28.49 -28.97 -32.32
N GLY A 513 27.68 -30.03 -32.39
CA GLY A 513 27.57 -31.05 -31.34
C GLY A 513 26.70 -30.64 -30.15
N ALA A 514 26.05 -29.48 -30.16
CA ALA A 514 25.05 -29.13 -29.16
C ALA A 514 23.85 -30.08 -29.23
N VAL A 515 23.36 -30.53 -28.07
CA VAL A 515 22.17 -31.38 -27.95
C VAL A 515 21.07 -30.55 -27.30
N ILE A 516 20.03 -30.26 -28.06
CA ILE A 516 18.89 -29.43 -27.65
C ILE A 516 17.62 -30.26 -27.83
N PRO A 517 16.78 -30.45 -26.78
CA PRO A 517 15.54 -31.25 -26.86
C PRO A 517 14.50 -30.65 -27.83
N THR A 518 13.57 -29.83 -27.33
CA THR A 518 12.57 -29.14 -28.14
C THR A 518 12.78 -27.64 -28.04
N VAL A 519 12.70 -26.95 -29.19
CA VAL A 519 12.60 -25.50 -29.25
C VAL A 519 11.15 -25.12 -29.55
N THR A 520 10.49 -24.41 -28.65
CA THR A 520 9.13 -23.90 -28.84
C THR A 520 9.18 -22.43 -29.20
N VAL A 521 8.41 -22.02 -30.21
CA VAL A 521 8.38 -20.66 -30.74
C VAL A 521 6.99 -20.06 -30.56
N THR A 522 6.92 -18.89 -29.93
CA THR A 522 5.66 -18.12 -29.72
C THR A 522 5.87 -16.64 -30.05
N GLY A 523 4.80 -15.96 -30.48
CA GLY A 523 4.78 -14.50 -30.66
C GLY A 523 5.63 -13.93 -31.81
N ALA A 524 6.15 -14.75 -32.73
CA ALA A 524 6.94 -14.25 -33.85
C ALA A 524 6.06 -13.79 -35.01
N THR A 525 5.79 -12.49 -35.05
CA THR A 525 4.90 -11.87 -36.05
C THR A 525 5.48 -11.79 -37.47
N THR A 526 6.80 -11.95 -37.63
CA THR A 526 7.49 -11.98 -38.93
C THR A 526 8.58 -13.06 -38.93
N PRO A 527 8.94 -13.65 -40.10
CA PRO A 527 10.01 -14.65 -40.17
C PRO A 527 11.37 -14.18 -39.63
N ASP A 528 11.65 -12.88 -39.72
CA ASP A 528 12.90 -12.28 -39.20
C ASP A 528 12.89 -12.07 -37.69
N SER A 529 11.73 -12.21 -37.04
CA SER A 529 11.64 -12.10 -35.59
C SER A 529 12.36 -13.27 -34.92
N ILE A 530 12.20 -14.50 -35.40
CA ILE A 530 12.93 -15.66 -34.86
C ILE A 530 13.78 -16.31 -35.94
N GLN A 531 15.10 -16.26 -35.73
CA GLN A 531 16.09 -16.82 -36.62
C GLN A 531 16.83 -17.99 -35.95
N LEU A 532 16.89 -19.14 -36.61
CA LEU A 532 17.57 -20.33 -36.14
C LEU A 532 18.79 -20.64 -36.99
N ALA A 533 19.88 -21.08 -36.38
CA ALA A 533 21.07 -21.58 -37.06
C ALA A 533 21.65 -22.79 -36.31
N GLY A 534 22.00 -23.87 -37.01
CA GLY A 534 22.59 -25.07 -36.42
C GLY A 534 21.72 -26.32 -36.55
N GLN A 535 21.93 -27.30 -35.67
CA GLN A 535 21.24 -28.59 -35.69
C GLN A 535 20.18 -28.64 -34.58
N PHE A 536 18.93 -28.94 -34.93
CA PHE A 536 17.81 -29.05 -33.98
C PHE A 536 17.02 -30.34 -34.23
N SER A 537 16.75 -31.10 -33.17
CA SER A 537 15.98 -32.34 -33.28
C SER A 537 14.47 -32.08 -33.43
N ASN A 538 13.90 -31.26 -32.55
CA ASN A 538 12.48 -30.88 -32.61
C ASN A 538 12.32 -29.37 -32.47
N VAL A 539 11.51 -28.78 -33.34
CA VAL A 539 11.05 -27.40 -33.23
C VAL A 539 9.53 -27.39 -33.34
N THR A 540 8.86 -26.64 -32.47
CA THR A 540 7.41 -26.47 -32.46
C THR A 540 7.06 -25.00 -32.57
N ILE A 541 6.16 -24.64 -33.49
CA ILE A 541 5.67 -23.28 -33.69
C ILE A 541 4.22 -23.18 -33.24
N GLU A 542 3.94 -22.26 -32.31
CA GLU A 542 2.60 -21.99 -31.76
C GLU A 542 2.11 -20.59 -32.20
N ASP A 543 0.81 -20.32 -32.03
CA ASP A 543 0.16 -19.00 -32.14
C ASP A 543 0.39 -18.24 -33.47
N ASN A 544 0.35 -18.95 -34.59
CA ASN A 544 0.60 -18.38 -35.93
C ASN A 544 1.98 -17.70 -36.08
N SER A 545 2.98 -18.18 -35.34
CA SER A 545 4.33 -17.62 -35.37
C SER A 545 5.08 -17.99 -36.65
N SER A 546 6.11 -17.22 -36.99
CA SER A 546 6.94 -17.41 -38.20
C SER A 546 8.43 -17.47 -37.85
N ILE A 547 9.22 -18.22 -38.62
CA ILE A 547 10.67 -18.38 -38.38
C ILE A 547 11.51 -18.31 -39.65
N THR A 548 12.79 -18.03 -39.49
CA THR A 548 13.82 -18.20 -40.52
C THR A 548 14.88 -19.21 -40.06
N LEU A 549 15.12 -20.27 -40.84
CA LEU A 549 16.26 -21.16 -40.66
C LEU A 549 17.41 -20.69 -41.56
N LEU A 550 18.39 -20.01 -40.95
CA LEU A 550 19.53 -19.39 -41.65
C LEU A 550 20.54 -20.42 -42.18
N SER A 551 20.78 -21.48 -41.41
CA SER A 551 21.77 -22.52 -41.74
C SER A 551 21.56 -23.78 -40.88
N GLY A 552 22.05 -24.93 -41.34
CA GLY A 552 21.98 -26.19 -40.59
C GLY A 552 20.73 -27.00 -40.91
N GLN A 553 20.25 -27.80 -39.95
CA GLN A 553 19.13 -28.71 -40.16
C GLN A 553 18.18 -28.80 -38.96
N ILE A 554 16.88 -28.87 -39.25
CA ILE A 554 15.82 -29.27 -38.30
C ILE A 554 15.35 -30.67 -38.70
N ASP A 555 15.38 -31.64 -37.78
CA ASP A 555 14.90 -32.99 -38.07
C ASP A 555 13.38 -33.05 -38.16
N ARG A 556 12.68 -32.49 -37.16
CA ARG A 556 11.22 -32.37 -37.15
C ARG A 556 10.77 -30.96 -36.75
N LEU A 557 9.96 -30.35 -37.61
CA LEU A 557 9.28 -29.08 -37.37
C LEU A 557 7.77 -29.34 -37.35
N GLU A 558 7.09 -28.96 -36.26
CA GLU A 558 5.64 -29.05 -36.12
C GLU A 558 5.05 -27.64 -35.97
N THR A 559 3.92 -27.35 -36.63
CA THR A 559 3.25 -26.04 -36.53
C THR A 559 1.78 -26.17 -36.13
N ASN A 560 1.36 -25.33 -35.18
CA ASN A 560 0.01 -25.21 -34.66
C ASN A 560 -0.58 -23.84 -35.03
N GLY A 561 -0.97 -23.67 -36.30
CA GLY A 561 -1.49 -22.42 -36.83
C GLY A 561 -0.88 -22.06 -38.19
N ALA A 562 -1.22 -20.86 -38.67
CA ALA A 562 -0.69 -20.32 -39.91
C ALA A 562 0.72 -19.76 -39.73
N SER A 563 1.68 -20.20 -40.54
CA SER A 563 3.09 -19.86 -40.36
C SER A 563 3.80 -19.57 -41.67
N GLU A 564 4.67 -18.56 -41.66
CA GLU A 564 5.65 -18.34 -42.72
C GLU A 564 7.03 -18.84 -42.26
N ILE A 565 7.62 -19.75 -43.05
CA ILE A 565 8.89 -20.41 -42.74
C ILE A 565 9.86 -20.11 -43.88
N VAL A 566 10.89 -19.32 -43.59
CA VAL A 566 11.97 -19.05 -44.54
C VAL A 566 13.09 -20.06 -44.27
N VAL A 567 13.50 -20.83 -45.28
CA VAL A 567 14.63 -21.78 -45.17
C VAL A 567 15.70 -21.36 -46.16
N GLU A 568 16.77 -20.75 -45.66
CA GLU A 568 17.84 -20.18 -46.49
C GLU A 568 18.59 -21.24 -47.30
N SER A 569 19.18 -20.83 -48.42
CA SER A 569 19.95 -21.71 -49.29
C SER A 569 21.12 -22.35 -48.54
N GLY A 570 21.07 -23.68 -48.37
CA GLY A 570 22.05 -24.46 -47.61
C GLY A 570 21.53 -24.99 -46.28
N ALA A 571 20.34 -24.57 -45.85
CA ALA A 571 19.63 -25.13 -44.71
C ALA A 571 18.62 -26.21 -45.12
N LYS A 572 18.22 -27.06 -44.16
CA LYS A 572 17.32 -28.19 -44.40
C LYS A 572 16.30 -28.44 -43.27
N ILE A 573 15.07 -28.77 -43.61
CA ILE A 573 14.06 -29.35 -42.71
C ILE A 573 13.72 -30.76 -43.22
N THR A 574 13.93 -31.78 -42.39
CA THR A 574 13.74 -33.17 -42.81
C THR A 574 12.27 -33.57 -42.80
N VAL A 575 11.54 -33.26 -41.72
CA VAL A 575 10.10 -33.48 -41.59
C VAL A 575 9.43 -32.18 -41.13
N LEU A 576 8.44 -31.71 -41.88
CA LEU A 576 7.53 -30.63 -41.54
C LEU A 576 6.10 -31.18 -41.47
N SER A 577 5.44 -31.04 -40.31
CA SER A 577 4.02 -31.32 -40.11
C SER A 577 3.27 -30.06 -39.68
N ALA A 578 2.00 -29.93 -40.11
CA ALA A 578 1.23 -28.70 -39.99
C ALA A 578 -0.23 -28.98 -39.66
N THR A 579 -0.84 -28.14 -38.83
CA THR A 579 -2.30 -28.10 -38.60
C THR A 579 -2.96 -26.82 -39.15
N GLY A 580 -2.22 -25.93 -39.83
CA GLY A 580 -2.71 -24.69 -40.45
C GLY A 580 -1.98 -24.31 -41.74
N ASP A 581 -2.31 -23.14 -42.32
CA ASP A 581 -1.75 -22.67 -43.60
C ASP A 581 -0.24 -22.37 -43.49
N ILE A 582 0.60 -23.13 -44.19
CA ILE A 582 2.05 -22.90 -44.20
C ILE A 582 2.52 -22.30 -45.52
N LYS A 583 3.34 -21.26 -45.44
CA LYS A 583 4.13 -20.76 -46.57
C LYS A 583 5.61 -21.01 -46.35
N VAL A 584 6.29 -21.65 -47.30
CA VAL A 584 7.74 -21.88 -47.24
C VAL A 584 8.47 -21.16 -48.37
N SER A 585 9.60 -20.51 -48.06
CA SER A 585 10.47 -19.79 -49.02
C SER A 585 11.98 -19.97 -48.71
N GLY A 586 12.88 -19.22 -49.37
CA GLY A 586 14.30 -19.07 -49.01
C GLY A 586 15.33 -19.94 -49.77
N GLY A 587 14.89 -20.89 -50.60
CA GLY A 587 15.79 -21.67 -51.48
C GLY A 587 16.48 -22.89 -50.84
N GLY A 588 16.20 -23.21 -49.58
CA GLY A 588 16.68 -24.40 -48.85
C GLY A 588 15.87 -25.68 -49.15
N ILE A 589 16.09 -26.75 -48.37
CA ILE A 589 15.43 -28.06 -48.57
C ILE A 589 14.39 -28.32 -47.47
N VAL A 590 13.12 -28.60 -47.82
CA VAL A 590 12.06 -28.98 -46.86
C VAL A 590 11.36 -30.24 -47.35
N ASN A 591 11.20 -31.25 -46.49
CA ASN A 591 10.61 -32.55 -46.83
C ASN A 591 11.25 -33.17 -48.10
N GLY A 592 12.56 -32.98 -48.28
CA GLY A 592 13.32 -33.47 -49.44
C GLY A 592 13.14 -32.67 -50.74
N LYS A 593 12.38 -31.57 -50.75
CA LYS A 593 12.18 -30.70 -51.91
C LYS A 593 12.87 -29.35 -51.70
N LYS A 594 13.39 -28.74 -52.78
CA LYS A 594 13.95 -27.39 -52.72
C LYS A 594 12.81 -26.37 -52.67
N SER A 595 12.78 -25.48 -51.67
CA SER A 595 11.84 -24.34 -51.63
C SER A 595 12.23 -23.30 -52.69
N THR A 596 11.28 -22.45 -53.07
CA THR A 596 11.54 -21.34 -54.00
C THR A 596 11.78 -20.04 -53.24
N ASP A 597 12.36 -19.04 -53.88
CA ASP A 597 12.56 -17.72 -53.26
C ASP A 597 11.22 -16.99 -53.01
N THR A 598 10.12 -17.46 -53.62
CA THR A 598 8.76 -16.97 -53.39
C THR A 598 8.01 -17.92 -52.44
N PRO A 599 7.21 -17.42 -51.48
CA PRO A 599 6.45 -18.28 -50.57
C PRO A 599 5.46 -19.18 -51.32
N THR A 600 5.57 -20.50 -51.12
CA THR A 600 4.71 -21.52 -51.75
C THR A 600 4.10 -22.47 -50.73
N ASP A 601 2.89 -22.94 -51.01
CA ASP A 601 2.13 -23.89 -50.19
C ASP A 601 2.63 -25.33 -50.40
N LEU A 602 2.73 -26.11 -49.32
CA LEU A 602 3.21 -27.49 -49.32
C LEU A 602 2.01 -28.43 -49.11
N GLY A 603 1.34 -28.81 -50.21
CA GLY A 603 0.07 -29.56 -50.16
C GLY A 603 0.05 -30.89 -49.36
N ASP A 604 -1.17 -31.19 -48.86
CA ASP A 604 -1.77 -32.37 -48.19
C ASP A 604 -0.89 -33.31 -47.34
N LEU A 605 -1.08 -33.25 -46.01
CA LEU A 605 -0.57 -34.17 -44.99
C LEU A 605 -1.73 -34.97 -44.34
N PRO A 606 -1.61 -36.28 -44.03
CA PRO A 606 -2.74 -37.13 -43.60
C PRO A 606 -3.00 -37.12 -42.07
N SER A 607 -4.28 -37.14 -41.66
CA SER A 607 -4.74 -37.32 -40.26
C SER A 607 -5.37 -38.71 -40.04
N VAL A 608 -5.34 -39.24 -38.80
CA VAL A 608 -5.90 -40.55 -38.43
C VAL A 608 -6.90 -40.41 -37.29
N ASP A 609 -8.12 -40.91 -37.53
CA ASP A 609 -9.30 -40.87 -36.66
C ASP A 609 -9.57 -42.26 -36.02
N ARG A 610 -10.16 -42.31 -34.82
CA ARG A 610 -10.66 -43.54 -34.20
C ARG A 610 -11.93 -43.29 -33.38
N ASP A 611 -12.99 -43.94 -33.85
CA ASP A 611 -14.35 -43.92 -33.33
C ASP A 611 -14.77 -45.32 -32.81
N ARG A 612 -15.86 -45.32 -32.00
CA ARG A 612 -16.83 -46.39 -31.64
C ARG A 612 -16.84 -46.91 -30.19
N ASP A 613 -17.96 -47.30 -29.56
CA ASP A 613 -19.42 -47.13 -29.72
C ASP A 613 -20.10 -48.02 -28.65
N ARG A 614 -21.31 -47.64 -28.22
CA ARG A 614 -22.48 -48.46 -27.79
C ARG A 614 -22.73 -49.00 -26.36
N ASP A 615 -24.04 -49.08 -26.11
CA ASP A 615 -24.85 -49.03 -24.87
C ASP A 615 -25.86 -50.21 -24.79
N THR A 616 -26.32 -50.59 -23.59
CA THR A 616 -27.52 -51.43 -23.33
C THR A 616 -28.13 -51.17 -21.93
N ASP A 617 -29.46 -50.97 -21.90
CA ASP A 617 -30.33 -50.67 -20.73
C ASP A 617 -30.18 -51.58 -19.49
N VAL A 618 -30.06 -50.95 -18.31
CA VAL A 618 -29.87 -51.54 -16.96
C VAL A 618 -30.86 -50.87 -15.96
N ILE A 619 -31.12 -51.46 -14.79
CA ILE A 619 -32.06 -50.98 -13.73
C ILE A 619 -31.49 -49.78 -12.97
N GLN A 620 -32.19 -48.64 -12.82
CA GLN A 620 -31.55 -47.40 -12.31
C GLN A 620 -31.18 -47.41 -10.82
N THR A 621 -29.96 -46.95 -10.49
CA THR A 621 -29.47 -46.64 -9.14
C THR A 621 -30.24 -45.47 -8.53
N GLU A 622 -30.47 -45.50 -7.22
CA GLU A 622 -31.19 -44.42 -6.54
C GLU A 622 -30.40 -43.09 -6.59
N GLN A 623 -31.14 -41.97 -6.72
CA GLN A 623 -30.56 -40.63 -6.76
C GLN A 623 -29.95 -40.25 -5.40
N PRO A 624 -28.67 -39.83 -5.35
CA PRO A 624 -28.06 -39.35 -4.11
C PRO A 624 -28.83 -38.15 -3.53
N PRO A 625 -29.10 -38.08 -2.22
CA PRO A 625 -29.61 -36.86 -1.59
C PRO A 625 -28.67 -35.67 -1.81
N VAL A 626 -29.20 -34.44 -1.68
CA VAL A 626 -28.39 -33.22 -1.72
C VAL A 626 -27.37 -33.26 -0.57
N PRO A 627 -26.06 -33.20 -0.83
CA PRO A 627 -25.04 -33.15 0.21
C PRO A 627 -25.12 -31.85 1.02
N GLY A 628 -24.32 -31.74 2.08
CA GLY A 628 -24.12 -30.47 2.79
C GLY A 628 -23.60 -29.37 1.86
N THR A 629 -23.53 -28.13 2.35
CA THR A 629 -23.05 -26.98 1.57
C THR A 629 -21.66 -27.24 1.00
N VAL A 630 -21.56 -27.32 -0.33
CA VAL A 630 -20.29 -27.36 -1.06
C VAL A 630 -19.87 -25.93 -1.36
N ARG A 631 -18.63 -25.56 -1.06
CA ARG A 631 -18.08 -24.20 -1.22
C ARG A 631 -16.98 -24.15 -2.27
N ALA A 632 -16.76 -22.95 -2.81
CA ALA A 632 -15.64 -22.70 -3.71
C ALA A 632 -14.32 -23.05 -3.00
N GLY A 633 -13.43 -23.77 -3.69
CA GLY A 633 -12.17 -24.26 -3.12
C GLY A 633 -12.25 -25.59 -2.35
N ASP A 634 -13.44 -26.14 -2.09
CA ASP A 634 -13.55 -27.49 -1.50
C ASP A 634 -12.84 -28.51 -2.39
N THR A 635 -11.96 -29.30 -1.79
CA THR A 635 -11.22 -30.38 -2.48
C THR A 635 -11.89 -31.74 -2.33
N THR A 636 -12.90 -31.82 -1.47
CA THR A 636 -13.69 -33.02 -1.23
C THR A 636 -15.18 -32.70 -1.11
N ILE A 637 -16.04 -33.60 -1.53
CA ILE A 637 -17.50 -33.51 -1.38
C ILE A 637 -17.97 -34.76 -0.65
N SER A 638 -18.73 -34.59 0.44
CA SER A 638 -19.24 -35.68 1.25
C SER A 638 -20.77 -35.73 1.25
N GLY A 639 -21.33 -36.93 1.36
CA GLY A 639 -22.77 -37.14 1.34
C GLY A 639 -23.15 -38.60 1.53
N THR A 640 -24.38 -38.94 1.15
CA THR A 640 -24.89 -40.33 1.15
C THR A 640 -25.36 -40.75 -0.23
N ALA A 641 -25.24 -42.04 -0.55
CA ALA A 641 -25.76 -42.67 -1.76
C ALA A 641 -26.16 -44.13 -1.45
N GLU A 642 -26.73 -44.84 -2.43
CA GLU A 642 -27.02 -46.28 -2.30
C GLU A 642 -25.73 -47.04 -1.90
N ALA A 643 -25.82 -47.94 -0.91
CA ALA A 643 -24.65 -48.60 -0.33
C ALA A 643 -23.83 -49.38 -1.39
N GLY A 644 -22.50 -49.18 -1.39
CA GLY A 644 -21.60 -49.77 -2.39
C GLY A 644 -21.67 -49.12 -3.78
N ALA A 645 -22.41 -48.02 -3.96
CA ALA A 645 -22.41 -47.28 -5.23
C ALA A 645 -21.11 -46.51 -5.46
N THR A 646 -20.67 -46.46 -6.72
CA THR A 646 -19.66 -45.50 -7.17
C THR A 646 -20.34 -44.14 -7.38
N VAL A 647 -19.85 -43.10 -6.71
CA VAL A 647 -20.37 -41.74 -6.78
C VAL A 647 -19.47 -40.90 -7.66
N SER A 648 -20.05 -40.25 -8.66
CA SER A 648 -19.38 -39.42 -9.66
C SER A 648 -19.88 -37.98 -9.57
N VAL A 649 -18.94 -37.03 -9.54
CA VAL A 649 -19.22 -35.59 -9.52
C VAL A 649 -18.77 -34.98 -10.85
N LYS A 650 -19.65 -34.19 -11.46
CA LYS A 650 -19.41 -33.44 -12.70
C LYS A 650 -19.79 -31.97 -12.54
N LYS A 651 -19.20 -31.08 -13.36
CA LYS A 651 -19.75 -29.73 -13.57
C LYS A 651 -20.94 -29.83 -14.53
N SER A 652 -22.05 -29.16 -14.22
CA SER A 652 -23.25 -29.20 -15.05
C SER A 652 -22.95 -28.73 -16.48
N GLY A 653 -23.27 -29.56 -17.49
CA GLY A 653 -22.98 -29.30 -18.90
C GLY A 653 -21.60 -29.75 -19.41
N ILE A 654 -20.74 -30.30 -18.55
CA ILE A 654 -19.44 -30.89 -18.94
C ILE A 654 -19.50 -32.41 -18.75
N GLU A 655 -19.07 -33.19 -19.75
CA GLU A 655 -19.13 -34.65 -19.66
C GLU A 655 -18.03 -35.27 -18.79
N THR A 656 -16.90 -34.57 -18.63
CA THR A 656 -15.73 -35.01 -17.87
C THR A 656 -15.97 -35.03 -16.36
N GLU A 657 -15.58 -36.12 -15.72
CA GLU A 657 -15.67 -36.30 -14.27
C GLU A 657 -14.60 -35.48 -13.54
N ILE A 658 -15.04 -34.77 -12.51
CA ILE A 658 -14.14 -33.95 -11.68
C ILE A 658 -13.79 -34.62 -10.36
N GLY A 659 -14.40 -35.76 -10.03
CA GLY A 659 -14.05 -36.58 -8.87
C GLY A 659 -14.91 -37.85 -8.81
N ILE A 660 -14.34 -38.92 -8.24
CA ILE A 660 -15.02 -40.21 -8.03
C ILE A 660 -14.77 -40.70 -6.61
N GLY A 661 -15.79 -41.25 -5.97
CA GLY A 661 -15.71 -41.89 -4.66
C GLY A 661 -16.57 -43.14 -4.60
N ILE A 662 -16.45 -43.91 -3.52
CA ILE A 662 -17.27 -45.11 -3.29
C ILE A 662 -18.04 -44.90 -2.00
N ALA A 663 -19.35 -45.10 -2.04
CA ALA A 663 -20.19 -45.09 -0.85
C ALA A 663 -19.96 -46.35 -0.02
N ASP A 664 -19.83 -46.18 1.29
CA ASP A 664 -19.63 -47.27 2.23
C ASP A 664 -20.67 -48.39 2.03
N GLU A 665 -20.22 -49.64 2.07
CA GLU A 665 -21.03 -50.84 1.75
C GLU A 665 -22.16 -51.10 2.77
N ILE A 666 -22.13 -50.46 3.94
CA ILE A 666 -23.09 -50.69 5.04
C ILE A 666 -23.94 -49.44 5.30
N ILE A 667 -23.33 -48.27 5.41
CA ILE A 667 -24.02 -47.02 5.81
C ILE A 667 -24.22 -46.02 4.67
N GLY A 668 -23.66 -46.27 3.47
CA GLY A 668 -23.92 -45.47 2.28
C GLY A 668 -23.29 -44.06 2.27
N THR A 669 -22.43 -43.73 3.24
CA THR A 669 -21.71 -42.46 3.28
C THR A 669 -20.53 -42.48 2.30
N TYR A 670 -20.28 -41.37 1.61
CA TYR A 670 -19.12 -41.23 0.72
C TYR A 670 -18.34 -39.93 0.99
N VAL A 671 -17.08 -39.93 0.58
CA VAL A 671 -16.26 -38.73 0.38
C VAL A 671 -15.64 -38.85 -1.01
N VAL A 672 -15.91 -37.89 -1.88
CA VAL A 672 -15.32 -37.77 -3.21
C VAL A 672 -14.20 -36.75 -3.14
N THR A 673 -12.95 -37.16 -3.41
CA THR A 673 -11.85 -36.22 -3.62
C THR A 673 -11.85 -35.75 -5.08
N LEU A 674 -11.76 -34.44 -5.30
CA LEU A 674 -11.70 -33.89 -6.65
C LEU A 674 -10.35 -34.16 -7.30
N ASN A 675 -10.35 -34.36 -8.61
CA ASN A 675 -9.15 -34.61 -9.41
C ASN A 675 -8.19 -33.42 -9.33
N GLY A 676 -6.88 -33.69 -9.38
CA GLY A 676 -5.85 -32.65 -9.33
C GLY A 676 -6.05 -31.59 -10.43
N GLY A 677 -6.09 -30.32 -10.04
CA GLY A 677 -6.32 -29.17 -10.93
C GLY A 677 -7.80 -28.76 -11.08
N VAL A 678 -8.74 -29.47 -10.46
CA VAL A 678 -10.14 -29.02 -10.37
C VAL A 678 -10.27 -27.97 -9.26
N THR A 679 -10.80 -26.80 -9.62
CA THR A 679 -11.22 -25.78 -8.66
C THR A 679 -12.72 -25.53 -8.82
N LEU A 680 -13.44 -25.59 -7.71
CA LEU A 680 -14.84 -25.19 -7.64
C LEU A 680 -14.93 -23.67 -7.47
N ILE A 681 -15.79 -23.01 -8.23
CA ILE A 681 -16.05 -21.57 -8.12
C ILE A 681 -17.49 -21.33 -7.66
N GLU A 682 -17.74 -20.22 -6.97
CA GLU A 682 -19.07 -19.86 -6.50
C GLU A 682 -20.07 -19.78 -7.65
N GLY A 683 -21.29 -20.29 -7.42
CA GLY A 683 -22.36 -20.32 -8.41
C GLY A 683 -22.25 -21.47 -9.41
N GLU A 684 -21.16 -22.26 -9.41
CA GLU A 684 -21.10 -23.48 -10.22
C GLU A 684 -22.18 -24.46 -9.79
N VAL A 685 -22.88 -25.04 -10.78
CA VAL A 685 -23.82 -26.13 -10.52
C VAL A 685 -23.07 -27.44 -10.76
N LEU A 686 -22.91 -28.24 -9.71
CA LEU A 686 -22.39 -29.59 -9.78
C LEU A 686 -23.54 -30.57 -10.00
N SER A 687 -23.24 -31.65 -10.71
CA SER A 687 -24.14 -32.77 -10.95
C SER A 687 -23.54 -34.01 -10.29
N ILE A 688 -24.19 -34.50 -9.23
CA ILE A 688 -23.76 -35.70 -8.50
C ILE A 688 -24.63 -36.87 -8.94
N THR A 689 -23.98 -37.97 -9.34
CA THR A 689 -24.63 -39.22 -9.77
C THR A 689 -24.04 -40.42 -9.05
N ALA A 690 -24.80 -41.49 -8.92
CA ALA A 690 -24.34 -42.74 -8.33
C ALA A 690 -24.65 -43.93 -9.24
N LEU A 691 -23.78 -44.94 -9.23
CA LEU A 691 -23.91 -46.18 -9.99
C LEU A 691 -23.58 -47.38 -9.10
N VAL A 692 -24.55 -48.25 -8.89
CA VAL A 692 -24.33 -49.58 -8.29
C VAL A 692 -23.98 -50.57 -9.40
N PRO A 693 -22.98 -51.44 -9.22
CA PRO A 693 -22.66 -52.48 -10.19
C PRO A 693 -23.90 -53.32 -10.57
N GLY A 694 -24.22 -53.39 -11.86
CA GLY A 694 -25.39 -54.11 -12.37
C GLY A 694 -26.69 -53.28 -12.44
N LYS A 695 -26.61 -51.96 -12.20
CA LYS A 695 -27.68 -50.97 -12.37
C LYS A 695 -27.34 -49.90 -13.44
N THR A 696 -28.29 -49.08 -13.90
CA THR A 696 -28.04 -47.85 -14.69
C THR A 696 -27.74 -46.69 -13.75
N LEU A 697 -27.09 -45.66 -14.27
CA LEU A 697 -26.74 -44.45 -13.53
C LEU A 697 -27.97 -43.76 -12.94
N SER A 698 -27.86 -43.29 -11.69
CA SER A 698 -28.91 -42.51 -11.04
C SER A 698 -29.27 -41.22 -11.80
N ASN A 699 -30.40 -40.62 -11.45
CA ASN A 699 -30.64 -39.22 -11.79
C ASN A 699 -29.59 -38.33 -11.12
N ALA A 700 -29.30 -37.19 -11.74
CA ALA A 700 -28.34 -36.22 -11.22
C ALA A 700 -28.94 -35.35 -10.12
N THR A 701 -28.19 -35.18 -9.03
CA THR A 701 -28.50 -34.24 -7.96
C THR A 701 -27.73 -32.94 -8.18
N PRO A 702 -28.43 -31.82 -8.48
CA PRO A 702 -27.77 -30.54 -8.67
C PRO A 702 -27.36 -29.95 -7.32
N VAL A 703 -26.14 -29.45 -7.22
CA VAL A 703 -25.62 -28.72 -6.04
C VAL A 703 -25.02 -27.42 -6.53
N THR A 704 -25.45 -26.28 -5.98
CA THR A 704 -24.83 -24.99 -6.29
C THR A 704 -23.69 -24.73 -5.31
N VAL A 705 -22.50 -24.46 -5.83
CA VAL A 705 -21.32 -24.14 -5.05
C VAL A 705 -21.52 -22.78 -4.39
N ALA A 706 -21.47 -22.72 -3.06
CA ALA A 706 -21.52 -21.49 -2.28
C ALA A 706 -20.15 -20.79 -2.25
N ALA A 707 -20.12 -19.53 -1.82
CA ALA A 707 -18.86 -18.79 -1.61
C ALA A 707 -17.90 -19.54 -0.66
N ALA A 708 -16.60 -19.43 -0.93
CA ALA A 708 -15.56 -19.82 0.02
C ALA A 708 -15.70 -18.98 1.30
N LEU A 709 -15.38 -19.56 2.46
CA LEU A 709 -15.18 -18.74 3.66
C LEU A 709 -13.90 -17.92 3.45
N ILE A 710 -13.96 -16.63 3.78
CA ILE A 710 -12.80 -15.75 3.63
C ILE A 710 -11.90 -15.84 4.85
N GLN A 711 -10.59 -15.72 4.59
CA GLN A 711 -9.52 -15.38 5.52
C GLN A 711 -9.93 -14.34 6.58
N SER A 712 -9.87 -14.60 7.89
CA SER A 712 -9.78 -13.50 8.86
C SER A 712 -8.47 -12.74 8.62
N THR A 713 -8.49 -11.41 8.72
CA THR A 713 -7.27 -10.62 8.65
C THR A 713 -6.35 -10.95 9.81
N GLN A 714 -5.05 -10.97 9.54
CA GLN A 714 -4.01 -11.18 10.53
C GLN A 714 -4.08 -10.10 11.63
N PRO A 715 -4.05 -10.49 12.93
CA PRO A 715 -4.10 -9.54 14.04
C PRO A 715 -2.79 -8.75 14.16
N THR A 716 -2.82 -7.53 14.67
CA THR A 716 -1.63 -6.72 14.93
C THR A 716 -1.28 -6.73 16.41
N VAL A 717 0.01 -6.61 16.75
CA VAL A 717 0.47 -6.45 18.13
C VAL A 717 0.95 -5.01 18.35
N MET A 718 0.56 -4.42 19.47
CA MET A 718 0.90 -3.06 19.81
C MET A 718 2.31 -2.98 20.42
N GLY A 719 3.30 -2.54 19.64
CA GLY A 719 4.68 -2.33 20.09
C GLY A 719 5.50 -3.63 20.25
N MET A 720 6.68 -3.53 20.87
CA MET A 720 7.54 -4.66 21.18
C MET A 720 7.02 -5.43 22.39
N VAL A 721 7.23 -6.76 22.43
CA VAL A 721 6.91 -7.61 23.57
C VAL A 721 8.19 -7.98 24.30
N GLY A 722 8.27 -7.64 25.59
CA GLY A 722 9.46 -7.87 26.41
C GLY A 722 9.37 -9.10 27.30
N ALA A 723 10.51 -9.66 27.67
CA ALA A 723 10.57 -10.75 28.66
C ALA A 723 9.90 -10.33 29.98
N GLY A 724 9.07 -11.21 30.53
CA GLY A 724 8.29 -10.98 31.75
C GLY A 724 6.99 -10.18 31.59
N GLU A 725 6.60 -9.77 30.37
CA GLU A 725 5.25 -9.23 30.14
C GLU A 725 4.20 -10.32 30.37
N THR A 726 3.06 -9.94 30.97
CA THR A 726 1.96 -10.84 31.35
C THR A 726 0.73 -10.72 30.45
N MET A 727 0.76 -9.80 29.50
CA MET A 727 -0.36 -9.49 28.63
C MET A 727 0.11 -8.84 27.32
N ILE A 728 -0.65 -9.01 26.25
CA ILE A 728 -0.42 -8.40 24.94
C ILE A 728 -1.68 -7.68 24.48
N MET A 729 -1.51 -6.48 23.91
CA MET A 729 -2.58 -5.72 23.26
C MET A 729 -2.38 -5.66 21.76
N GLY A 730 -3.48 -5.50 21.03
CA GLY A 730 -3.46 -5.48 19.57
C GLY A 730 -4.79 -5.11 18.93
N THR A 731 -4.87 -5.31 17.61
CA THR A 731 -6.12 -5.20 16.86
C THR A 731 -6.33 -6.41 15.97
N ALA A 732 -7.55 -6.91 15.88
CA ALA A 732 -8.00 -7.94 14.96
C ALA A 732 -9.28 -7.48 14.26
N GLU A 733 -9.91 -8.34 13.46
CA GLU A 733 -11.26 -8.05 12.99
C GLU A 733 -12.22 -7.93 14.18
N ALA A 734 -13.22 -7.05 14.05
CA ALA A 734 -14.19 -6.82 15.10
C ALA A 734 -14.96 -8.11 15.43
N GLY A 735 -15.06 -8.44 16.73
CA GLY A 735 -15.68 -9.67 17.21
C GLY A 735 -14.84 -10.95 17.00
N ALA A 736 -13.60 -10.86 16.51
CA ALA A 736 -12.77 -12.04 16.27
C ALA A 736 -12.23 -12.65 17.57
N ALA A 737 -12.25 -13.98 17.66
CA ALA A 737 -11.56 -14.71 18.71
C ALA A 737 -10.05 -14.70 18.45
N VAL A 738 -9.26 -14.17 19.39
CA VAL A 738 -7.81 -14.02 19.30
C VAL A 738 -7.12 -15.06 20.19
N SER A 739 -6.11 -15.74 19.67
CA SER A 739 -5.31 -16.76 20.38
C SER A 739 -3.82 -16.44 20.27
N ILE A 740 -3.09 -16.54 21.37
CA ILE A 740 -1.63 -16.38 21.40
C ILE A 740 -0.99 -17.72 21.76
N LYS A 741 -0.07 -18.21 20.93
CA LYS A 741 0.60 -19.50 21.11
C LYS A 741 2.12 -19.38 21.14
N ARG A 742 2.80 -20.26 21.88
CA ARG A 742 4.25 -20.50 21.80
C ARG A 742 4.48 -21.98 21.53
N SER A 743 5.03 -22.31 20.36
CA SER A 743 5.27 -23.71 19.93
C SER A 743 4.05 -24.61 20.12
N ASP A 744 2.90 -24.19 19.56
CA ASP A 744 1.57 -24.83 19.63
C ASP A 744 0.87 -24.83 21.00
N ILE A 745 1.50 -24.33 22.05
CA ILE A 745 0.87 -24.16 23.38
C ILE A 745 0.16 -22.81 23.41
N GLU A 746 -1.15 -22.82 23.61
CA GLU A 746 -1.95 -21.62 23.85
C GLU A 746 -1.57 -21.01 25.21
N LEU A 747 -1.19 -19.73 25.18
CA LEU A 747 -0.76 -18.96 26.34
C LEU A 747 -1.88 -18.07 26.89
N GLY A 748 -2.89 -17.78 26.06
CA GLY A 748 -4.02 -16.93 26.40
C GLY A 748 -4.91 -16.68 25.18
N THR A 749 -6.16 -16.32 25.45
CA THR A 749 -7.14 -15.96 24.43
C THR A 749 -7.94 -14.73 24.84
N SER A 750 -8.51 -14.03 23.87
CA SER A 750 -9.49 -12.96 24.10
C SER A 750 -10.43 -12.86 22.92
N THR A 751 -11.42 -11.98 23.00
CA THR A 751 -12.23 -11.59 21.84
C THR A 751 -11.97 -10.13 21.54
N ALA A 752 -11.72 -9.82 20.27
CA ALA A 752 -11.61 -8.44 19.82
C ALA A 752 -12.97 -7.76 19.91
N ASP A 753 -12.97 -6.50 20.35
CA ASP A 753 -14.17 -5.69 20.51
C ASP A 753 -15.01 -5.65 19.21
N GLU A 754 -16.33 -5.75 19.34
CA GLU A 754 -17.28 -5.89 18.21
C GLU A 754 -17.37 -4.63 17.33
N THR A 755 -16.87 -3.49 17.81
CA THR A 755 -16.92 -2.22 17.06
C THR A 755 -15.54 -1.79 16.57
N THR A 756 -14.54 -1.88 17.44
CA THR A 756 -13.20 -1.33 17.20
C THR A 756 -12.16 -2.36 16.76
N GLY A 757 -12.43 -3.65 16.97
CA GLY A 757 -11.48 -4.73 16.70
C GLY A 757 -10.27 -4.74 17.64
N THR A 758 -10.27 -3.95 18.71
CA THR A 758 -9.15 -3.95 19.68
C THR A 758 -9.25 -5.15 20.60
N TYR A 759 -8.11 -5.74 20.98
CA TYR A 759 -8.08 -6.87 21.91
C TYR A 759 -6.96 -6.72 22.95
N MET A 760 -7.15 -7.40 24.08
CA MET A 760 -6.18 -7.55 25.15
C MET A 760 -6.18 -9.02 25.58
N VAL A 761 -5.06 -9.71 25.38
CA VAL A 761 -4.88 -11.09 25.84
C VAL A 761 -4.00 -11.04 27.08
N GLU A 762 -4.58 -11.37 28.23
CA GLU A 762 -3.83 -11.73 29.42
C GLU A 762 -3.36 -13.18 29.30
N PHE A 763 -2.13 -13.46 29.73
CA PHE A 763 -1.63 -14.83 29.73
C PHE A 763 -2.15 -15.60 30.93
N ASP A 764 -2.35 -16.91 30.74
CA ASP A 764 -2.74 -17.81 31.81
C ASP A 764 -1.75 -17.76 32.98
N ASP A 765 -2.26 -18.06 34.19
CA ASP A 765 -1.44 -18.15 35.40
C ASP A 765 -0.23 -19.09 35.18
N GLU A 766 0.94 -18.70 35.68
CA GLU A 766 2.24 -19.40 35.52
C GLU A 766 2.96 -19.21 34.17
N VAL A 767 2.37 -18.55 33.18
CA VAL A 767 3.09 -18.19 31.95
C VAL A 767 4.13 -17.11 32.24
N THR A 768 5.39 -17.36 31.85
CA THR A 768 6.46 -16.36 31.85
C THR A 768 7.13 -16.33 30.48
N LEU A 769 7.23 -15.14 29.91
CA LEU A 769 7.95 -14.90 28.66
C LEU A 769 9.45 -14.71 28.90
N SER A 770 10.27 -15.40 28.12
CA SER A 770 11.73 -15.27 28.10
C SER A 770 12.18 -14.58 26.82
N GLU A 771 13.35 -13.93 26.86
CA GLU A 771 13.98 -13.37 25.66
C GLU A 771 14.17 -14.47 24.60
N GLU A 772 13.95 -14.14 23.33
CA GLU A 772 13.95 -15.02 22.16
C GLU A 772 12.75 -15.99 22.04
N ASP A 773 11.78 -15.96 22.96
CA ASP A 773 10.52 -16.70 22.76
C ASP A 773 9.82 -16.22 21.48
N ILE A 774 9.26 -17.14 20.70
CA ILE A 774 8.49 -16.84 19.49
C ILE A 774 7.02 -17.11 19.77
N LEU A 775 6.21 -16.05 19.66
CA LEU A 775 4.76 -16.08 19.84
C LEU A 775 4.07 -16.03 18.48
N PHE A 776 2.97 -16.77 18.35
CA PHE A 776 2.10 -16.79 17.18
C PHE A 776 0.71 -16.32 17.59
N ILE A 777 0.27 -15.18 17.07
CA ILE A 777 -1.03 -14.61 17.37
C ILE A 777 -1.97 -14.80 16.18
N THR A 778 -3.08 -15.50 16.36
CA THR A 778 -4.11 -15.71 15.33
C THR A 778 -5.44 -15.08 15.74
N ALA A 779 -6.28 -14.76 14.75
CA ALA A 779 -7.64 -14.27 14.97
C ALA A 779 -8.64 -15.01 14.07
N THR A 780 -9.83 -15.30 14.60
CA THR A 780 -10.92 -15.92 13.84
C THR A 780 -12.19 -15.08 14.00
N ALA A 781 -12.56 -14.34 12.96
CA ALA A 781 -13.80 -13.58 12.93
C ALA A 781 -15.02 -14.51 12.76
N PRO A 782 -16.23 -14.09 13.19
CA PRO A 782 -17.46 -14.82 12.90
C PRO A 782 -17.59 -15.09 11.39
N ASP A 783 -17.96 -16.32 11.04
CA ASP A 783 -18.13 -16.77 9.64
C ASP A 783 -16.87 -16.71 8.75
N LYS A 784 -15.67 -16.66 9.35
CA LYS A 784 -14.39 -16.70 8.64
C LYS A 784 -13.50 -17.84 9.13
N THR A 785 -12.48 -18.17 8.34
CA THR A 785 -11.42 -19.09 8.79
C THR A 785 -10.32 -18.33 9.54
N GLU A 786 -9.56 -19.05 10.39
CA GLU A 786 -8.47 -18.50 11.19
C GLU A 786 -7.46 -17.71 10.32
N SER A 787 -6.98 -16.59 10.83
CA SER A 787 -5.98 -15.75 10.19
C SER A 787 -4.63 -16.45 10.03
N ASN A 788 -3.78 -15.92 9.16
CA ASN A 788 -2.34 -16.21 9.27
C ASN A 788 -1.82 -15.70 10.64
N PRO A 789 -0.84 -16.39 11.25
CA PRO A 789 -0.33 -16.01 12.56
C PRO A 789 0.60 -14.80 12.47
N THR A 790 0.44 -13.83 13.37
CA THR A 790 1.41 -12.78 13.63
C THR A 790 2.51 -13.32 14.51
N GLU A 791 3.71 -13.37 13.97
CA GLU A 791 4.88 -13.84 14.69
C GLU A 791 5.51 -12.68 15.47
N VAL A 792 5.75 -12.89 16.77
CA VAL A 792 6.39 -11.91 17.65
C VAL A 792 7.54 -12.58 18.39
N THR A 793 8.75 -12.07 18.18
CA THR A 793 9.93 -12.45 18.96
C THR A 793 9.99 -11.60 20.22
N VAL A 794 10.01 -12.25 21.38
CA VAL A 794 10.14 -11.59 22.69
C VAL A 794 11.56 -11.04 22.83
N VAL A 795 11.68 -9.75 23.12
CA VAL A 795 12.97 -9.08 23.35
C VAL A 795 13.35 -9.10 24.83
N ALA A 796 14.56 -8.65 25.16
CA ALA A 796 14.98 -8.44 26.54
C ALA A 796 13.95 -7.60 27.32
N ALA A 797 13.88 -7.80 28.64
CA ALA A 797 12.92 -7.10 29.51
C ALA A 797 12.96 -5.58 29.30
N LEU A 798 11.80 -5.01 28.96
CA LEU A 798 11.67 -3.60 28.60
C LEU A 798 11.43 -2.73 29.84
N ILE A 799 11.84 -1.46 29.76
CA ILE A 799 11.49 -0.46 30.78
C ILE A 799 10.00 -0.12 30.63
N LYS A 800 9.25 -0.02 31.73
CA LYS A 800 7.83 0.35 31.71
C LYS A 800 7.61 1.76 31.15
N THR A 801 6.51 1.92 30.43
CA THR A 801 5.96 3.21 30.03
C THR A 801 5.53 3.99 31.27
N THR A 802 5.68 5.31 31.25
CA THR A 802 5.25 6.18 32.37
C THR A 802 3.75 5.99 32.63
N GLN A 803 3.36 5.83 33.90
CA GLN A 803 1.96 5.70 34.31
C GLN A 803 1.14 6.90 33.80
N PRO A 804 -0.03 6.68 33.17
CA PRO A 804 -0.91 7.76 32.78
C PRO A 804 -1.34 8.61 33.98
N GLU A 805 -1.35 9.93 33.82
CA GLU A 805 -1.92 10.86 34.80
C GLU A 805 -3.16 11.51 34.19
N VAL A 806 -4.31 11.43 34.86
CA VAL A 806 -5.58 12.06 34.43
C VAL A 806 -5.90 13.25 35.33
N PRO A 807 -5.64 14.49 34.89
CA PRO A 807 -5.92 15.67 35.68
C PRO A 807 -7.42 15.97 35.69
N GLY A 808 -8.02 15.95 36.88
CA GLY A 808 -9.43 16.28 37.10
C GLY A 808 -10.37 15.08 37.11
N PRO A 809 -11.65 15.26 37.47
CA PRO A 809 -12.60 14.16 37.57
C PRO A 809 -13.14 13.76 36.19
N VAL A 810 -13.14 12.46 35.89
CA VAL A 810 -13.99 11.88 34.84
C VAL A 810 -15.41 11.81 35.38
N ARG A 811 -16.40 12.27 34.60
CA ARG A 811 -17.79 12.42 35.06
C ARG A 811 -18.78 11.69 34.17
N VAL A 812 -19.94 11.34 34.74
CA VAL A 812 -21.11 10.82 34.00
C VAL A 812 -21.45 11.75 32.83
N GLY A 813 -21.66 11.16 31.65
CA GLY A 813 -21.93 11.88 30.39
C GLY A 813 -20.69 12.42 29.68
N GLY A 814 -19.49 12.22 30.23
CA GLY A 814 -18.24 12.53 29.54
C GLY A 814 -17.95 11.53 28.42
N THR A 815 -17.56 12.03 27.26
CA THR A 815 -17.21 11.22 26.07
C THR A 815 -15.71 11.13 25.82
N GLU A 816 -14.90 11.87 26.59
CA GLU A 816 -13.46 11.94 26.43
C GLU A 816 -12.75 11.90 27.79
N ILE A 817 -11.57 11.30 27.81
CA ILE A 817 -10.67 11.25 28.97
C ILE A 817 -9.31 11.78 28.53
N SER A 818 -8.84 12.85 29.17
CA SER A 818 -7.57 13.48 28.83
C SER A 818 -6.55 13.33 29.95
N GLY A 819 -5.27 13.30 29.58
CA GLY A 819 -4.18 13.13 30.53
C GLY A 819 -2.80 13.23 29.90
N THR A 820 -1.79 12.79 30.63
CA THR A 820 -0.40 12.78 30.18
C THR A 820 0.30 11.44 30.43
N THR A 821 1.23 11.07 29.54
CA THR A 821 2.14 9.91 29.65
C THR A 821 3.39 10.16 28.78
N ASP A 822 4.14 9.13 28.40
CA ASP A 822 5.25 9.23 27.45
C ASP A 822 4.76 9.66 26.05
N ALA A 823 5.51 10.56 25.39
CA ALA A 823 5.21 11.00 24.04
C ALA A 823 5.16 9.83 23.03
N GLY A 824 4.13 9.79 22.19
CA GLY A 824 3.90 8.72 21.22
C GLY A 824 3.43 7.39 21.82
N ALA A 825 3.22 7.30 23.14
CA ALA A 825 2.64 6.10 23.74
C ALA A 825 1.16 5.95 23.36
N LYS A 826 0.74 4.72 23.08
CA LYS A 826 -0.68 4.41 22.93
C LYS A 826 -1.32 4.23 24.29
N VAL A 827 -2.43 4.91 24.53
CA VAL A 827 -3.18 4.93 25.79
C VAL A 827 -4.48 4.18 25.60
N CYS A 828 -4.77 3.25 26.50
CA CYS A 828 -5.98 2.44 26.49
C CYS A 828 -6.77 2.70 27.78
N VAL A 829 -8.08 2.91 27.65
CA VAL A 829 -9.03 3.02 28.76
C VAL A 829 -9.87 1.75 28.79
N LEU A 830 -9.97 1.12 29.95
CA LEU A 830 -10.71 -0.11 30.18
C LEU A 830 -11.79 0.07 31.24
N ARG A 831 -12.91 -0.63 31.06
CA ARG A 831 -13.94 -0.86 32.09
C ARG A 831 -14.23 -2.35 32.14
N ASP A 832 -14.09 -2.96 33.32
CA ASP A 832 -14.25 -4.40 33.51
C ASP A 832 -13.47 -5.22 32.47
N GLU A 833 -12.17 -4.93 32.32
CA GLU A 833 -11.22 -5.56 31.37
C GLU A 833 -11.55 -5.35 29.88
N THR A 834 -12.66 -4.69 29.55
CA THR A 834 -13.04 -4.35 28.18
C THR A 834 -12.46 -3.00 27.80
N VAL A 835 -11.78 -2.91 26.66
CA VAL A 835 -11.27 -1.65 26.13
C VAL A 835 -12.43 -0.79 25.63
N ILE A 836 -12.59 0.40 26.20
CA ILE A 836 -13.68 1.34 25.86
C ILE A 836 -13.18 2.62 25.16
N GLY A 837 -11.88 2.72 24.89
CA GLY A 837 -11.28 3.79 24.11
C GLY A 837 -9.77 3.68 24.01
N ILE A 838 -9.20 4.14 22.89
CA ILE A 838 -7.74 4.19 22.66
C ILE A 838 -7.37 5.54 22.04
N ALA A 839 -6.23 6.09 22.45
CA ALA A 839 -5.59 7.22 21.78
C ALA A 839 -4.07 7.05 21.71
N THR A 840 -3.39 7.97 21.05
CA THR A 840 -1.93 8.09 21.10
C THR A 840 -1.57 9.44 21.69
N ALA A 841 -0.68 9.43 22.68
CA ALA A 841 -0.13 10.65 23.25
C ALA A 841 0.69 11.41 22.20
N ASP A 842 0.51 12.72 22.12
CA ASP A 842 1.21 13.58 21.18
C ASP A 842 2.71 13.71 21.50
N GLU A 843 3.43 14.54 20.74
CA GLU A 843 4.86 14.79 20.94
C GLU A 843 5.21 15.38 22.32
N THR A 844 4.22 15.93 23.03
CA THR A 844 4.37 16.49 24.39
C THR A 844 4.00 15.49 25.48
N GLY A 845 3.47 14.31 25.11
CA GLY A 845 2.97 13.32 26.05
C GLY A 845 1.51 13.53 26.45
N THR A 846 0.80 14.48 25.85
CA THR A 846 -0.61 14.75 26.14
C THR A 846 -1.50 13.80 25.34
N PHE A 847 -2.51 13.20 25.96
CA PHE A 847 -3.49 12.36 25.28
C PHE A 847 -4.92 12.81 25.57
N THR A 848 -5.80 12.55 24.60
CA THR A 848 -7.26 12.62 24.74
C THR A 848 -7.82 11.35 24.13
N VAL A 849 -8.37 10.47 24.98
CA VAL A 849 -9.07 9.25 24.57
C VAL A 849 -10.53 9.58 24.42
N THR A 850 -11.03 9.56 23.19
CA THR A 850 -12.47 9.53 22.92
C THR A 850 -12.99 8.13 23.19
N LEU A 851 -14.07 8.02 23.96
CA LEU A 851 -14.72 6.75 24.25
C LEU A 851 -15.45 6.23 23.01
N ASN A 852 -15.51 4.91 22.87
CA ASN A 852 -16.18 4.26 21.75
C ASN A 852 -17.68 4.60 21.70
N ASP A 853 -18.26 4.61 20.50
CA ASP A 853 -19.69 4.88 20.30
C ASP A 853 -20.56 3.92 21.13
N GLY A 854 -21.53 4.46 21.87
CA GLY A 854 -22.43 3.70 22.73
C GLY A 854 -21.89 3.39 24.14
N VAL A 855 -20.69 3.87 24.50
CA VAL A 855 -20.18 3.78 25.87
C VAL A 855 -20.77 4.90 26.72
N ASP A 856 -21.73 4.55 27.57
CA ASP A 856 -22.23 5.43 28.62
C ASP A 856 -21.51 5.14 29.95
N LEU A 857 -20.95 6.19 30.58
CA LEU A 857 -20.32 6.12 31.89
C LEU A 857 -21.33 6.32 33.02
N ASN A 858 -21.35 5.41 34.00
CA ASN A 858 -22.19 5.52 35.19
C ASN A 858 -21.41 6.00 36.40
N LYS A 859 -22.13 6.58 37.38
CA LYS A 859 -21.53 7.00 38.65
C LYS A 859 -20.93 5.78 39.37
N ASN A 860 -19.68 5.93 39.82
CA ASN A 860 -18.86 4.90 40.45
C ASN A 860 -18.32 3.80 39.52
N ASP A 861 -18.46 3.94 38.20
CA ASP A 861 -17.68 3.11 37.27
C ASP A 861 -16.19 3.29 37.59
N VAL A 862 -15.44 2.20 37.63
CA VAL A 862 -13.99 2.21 37.83
C VAL A 862 -13.32 1.97 36.49
N LEU A 863 -12.57 2.96 36.03
CA LEU A 863 -11.83 2.92 34.77
C LEU A 863 -10.37 2.63 35.07
N SER A 864 -9.79 1.71 34.29
CA SER A 864 -8.37 1.38 34.32
C SER A 864 -7.71 1.97 33.08
N ILE A 865 -6.62 2.71 33.25
CA ILE A 865 -5.95 3.43 32.17
C ILE A 865 -4.49 3.00 32.15
N ILE A 866 -4.05 2.51 31.00
CA ILE A 866 -2.68 2.04 30.77
C ILE A 866 -2.10 2.67 29.50
N ALA A 867 -0.77 2.74 29.42
CA ALA A 867 -0.07 3.21 28.24
C ALA A 867 1.04 2.25 27.81
N LYS A 868 1.29 2.15 26.49
CA LYS A 868 2.41 1.40 25.91
C LYS A 868 3.10 2.23 24.83
N ALA A 869 4.36 2.62 25.09
CA ALA A 869 5.26 3.13 24.05
C ALA A 869 5.90 1.96 23.28
N VAL A 870 6.27 2.20 22.02
CA VAL A 870 6.69 1.14 21.07
C VAL A 870 7.81 0.25 21.60
N GLU A 871 8.82 0.82 22.26
CA GLU A 871 10.00 0.10 22.78
C GLU A 871 9.95 -0.09 24.30
N ARG A 872 8.77 -0.01 24.91
CA ARG A 872 8.59 -0.06 26.36
C ARG A 872 7.55 -1.09 26.77
N ALA A 873 7.67 -1.56 28.00
CA ALA A 873 6.65 -2.39 28.62
C ALA A 873 5.41 -1.55 28.94
N ILE A 874 4.26 -2.22 29.14
CA ILE A 874 3.03 -1.56 29.59
C ILE A 874 3.27 -0.82 30.92
N SER A 875 2.65 0.34 31.07
CA SER A 875 2.72 1.15 32.29
C SER A 875 2.11 0.45 33.50
N GLU A 876 2.29 1.02 34.69
CA GLU A 876 1.36 0.73 35.80
C GLU A 876 -0.06 1.23 35.44
N VAL A 877 -1.07 0.63 36.06
CA VAL A 877 -2.49 1.00 35.87
C VAL A 877 -2.81 2.26 36.66
N GLU A 878 -3.35 3.27 35.98
CA GLU A 878 -4.04 4.39 36.61
C GLU A 878 -5.53 4.07 36.79
N SER A 879 -6.08 4.28 37.99
CA SER A 879 -7.48 3.97 38.28
C SER A 879 -8.28 5.24 38.56
N VAL A 880 -9.32 5.46 37.76
CA VAL A 880 -10.20 6.64 37.89
C VAL A 880 -11.62 6.18 38.18
N THR A 881 -12.23 6.68 39.26
CA THR A 881 -13.65 6.47 39.54
C THR A 881 -14.48 7.58 38.93
N VAL A 882 -15.49 7.20 38.12
CA VAL A 882 -16.40 8.15 37.47
C VAL A 882 -17.24 8.87 38.52
N ALA A 883 -17.06 10.18 38.60
CA ALA A 883 -17.82 11.06 39.46
C ALA A 883 -19.20 11.39 38.88
N GLN A 884 -20.11 11.86 39.72
CA GLN A 884 -21.41 12.36 39.28
C GLN A 884 -21.25 13.53 38.29
N ALA A 885 -22.19 13.65 37.35
CA ALA A 885 -22.23 14.78 36.41
C ALA A 885 -22.19 16.13 37.16
N GLN A 886 -21.66 17.17 36.51
CA GLN A 886 -21.60 18.52 37.06
C GLN A 886 -22.59 19.42 36.33
N THR A 887 -23.28 20.27 37.08
CA THR A 887 -24.22 21.25 36.53
C THR A 887 -23.47 22.23 35.63
N THR A 888 -24.05 22.61 34.50
CA THR A 888 -23.43 23.62 33.63
C THR A 888 -23.29 24.97 34.36
N GLN A 889 -22.23 25.71 34.06
CA GLN A 889 -21.97 27.02 34.68
C GLN A 889 -23.08 28.02 34.29
N PRO A 890 -23.75 28.68 35.27
CA PRO A 890 -24.80 29.64 34.97
C PRO A 890 -24.22 30.92 34.35
N THR A 891 -25.00 31.61 33.53
CA THR A 891 -24.67 32.92 32.99
C THR A 891 -25.43 34.02 33.73
N VAL A 892 -24.95 35.26 33.64
CA VAL A 892 -25.66 36.47 34.11
C VAL A 892 -25.92 37.37 32.92
N MET A 893 -27.15 37.89 32.82
CA MET A 893 -27.57 38.73 31.71
C MET A 893 -27.20 40.20 31.95
N GLY A 894 -26.31 40.72 31.12
CA GLY A 894 -25.90 42.12 31.16
C GLY A 894 -25.05 42.48 32.38
N THR A 895 -24.92 43.78 32.63
CA THR A 895 -24.20 44.30 33.80
C THR A 895 -25.10 44.37 35.03
N VAL A 896 -24.52 44.14 36.21
CA VAL A 896 -25.19 44.30 37.51
C VAL A 896 -24.70 45.60 38.15
N GLY A 897 -25.60 46.55 38.36
CA GLY A 897 -25.30 47.83 39.01
C GLY A 897 -25.55 47.84 40.52
N ALA A 898 -24.90 48.78 41.20
CA ALA A 898 -25.14 49.03 42.62
C ALA A 898 -26.62 49.35 42.89
N GLY A 899 -27.17 48.76 43.96
CA GLY A 899 -28.58 48.90 44.35
C GLY A 899 -29.59 48.06 43.54
N GLU A 900 -29.16 47.22 42.60
CA GLU A 900 -30.06 46.23 41.99
C GLU A 900 -30.50 45.19 43.04
N THR A 901 -31.77 44.82 42.99
CA THR A 901 -32.40 43.83 43.90
C THR A 901 -32.78 42.54 43.17
N MET A 902 -32.53 42.48 41.86
CA MET A 902 -32.94 41.38 40.98
C MET A 902 -31.82 41.09 40.00
N ILE A 903 -31.43 39.83 39.86
CA ILE A 903 -30.40 39.39 38.92
C ILE A 903 -30.98 38.30 38.02
N MET A 904 -30.78 38.45 36.71
CA MET A 904 -31.32 37.54 35.70
C MET A 904 -30.19 36.85 34.94
N GLY A 905 -30.45 35.65 34.44
CA GLY A 905 -29.49 34.91 33.63
C GLY A 905 -30.06 33.62 33.05
N THR A 906 -29.17 32.72 32.64
CA THR A 906 -29.53 31.35 32.27
C THR A 906 -28.71 30.33 33.04
N ALA A 907 -29.30 29.19 33.35
CA ALA A 907 -28.62 28.03 33.90
C ALA A 907 -29.19 26.77 33.23
N GLU A 908 -28.71 25.60 33.64
CA GLU A 908 -29.33 24.35 33.24
C GLU A 908 -30.81 24.32 33.66
N GLU A 909 -31.67 23.79 32.80
CA GLU A 909 -33.12 23.68 33.05
C GLU A 909 -33.41 23.00 34.39
N GLY A 910 -34.29 23.61 35.21
CA GLY A 910 -34.64 23.10 36.53
C GLY A 910 -33.53 23.20 37.59
N ALA A 911 -32.36 23.78 37.29
CA ALA A 911 -31.29 23.94 38.27
C ALA A 911 -31.57 25.08 39.27
N THR A 912 -31.23 24.86 40.53
CA THR A 912 -31.27 25.91 41.56
C THR A 912 -30.02 26.78 41.44
N VAL A 913 -30.21 28.05 41.11
CA VAL A 913 -29.16 29.07 41.04
C VAL A 913 -29.03 29.77 42.39
N SER A 914 -27.81 29.90 42.90
CA SER A 914 -27.48 30.59 44.15
C SER A 914 -26.51 31.73 43.87
N ILE A 915 -26.82 32.92 44.37
CA ILE A 915 -25.97 34.10 44.25
C ILE A 915 -25.39 34.40 45.62
N LYS A 916 -24.06 34.36 45.71
CA LYS A 916 -23.32 34.63 46.94
C LYS A 916 -22.45 35.86 46.79
N ARG A 917 -22.25 36.60 47.89
CA ARG A 917 -21.17 37.58 48.02
C ARG A 917 -20.26 37.11 49.12
N SER A 918 -19.02 36.77 48.76
CA SER A 918 -18.16 35.91 49.58
C SER A 918 -18.88 34.57 49.87
N ASP A 919 -19.07 34.18 51.14
CA ASP A 919 -19.74 32.93 51.53
C ASP A 919 -21.21 33.13 51.96
N ILE A 920 -21.75 34.34 51.82
CA ILE A 920 -23.12 34.66 52.24
C ILE A 920 -24.04 34.58 51.01
N GLU A 921 -25.02 33.68 51.06
CA GLU A 921 -26.09 33.60 50.07
C GLU A 921 -26.99 34.83 50.16
N LEU A 922 -27.12 35.55 49.04
CA LEU A 922 -27.91 36.76 48.91
C LEU A 922 -29.30 36.47 48.33
N GLY A 923 -29.47 35.34 47.65
CA GLY A 923 -30.72 34.91 47.04
C GLY A 923 -30.51 33.65 46.20
N SER A 924 -31.60 32.94 45.94
CA SER A 924 -31.63 31.79 45.04
C SER A 924 -32.96 31.70 44.30
N ALA A 925 -32.94 31.03 43.15
CA ALA A 925 -34.13 30.75 42.34
C ALA A 925 -33.89 29.50 41.49
N THR A 926 -34.96 28.83 41.10
CA THR A 926 -34.89 27.70 40.16
C THR A 926 -35.00 28.22 38.73
N ALA A 927 -34.09 27.79 37.86
CA ALA A 927 -34.18 28.05 36.43
C ALA A 927 -35.37 27.33 35.82
N ASP A 928 -36.05 28.00 34.91
CA ASP A 928 -37.22 27.48 34.21
C ASP A 928 -36.91 26.14 33.51
N GLU A 929 -37.86 25.21 33.58
CA GLU A 929 -37.69 23.82 33.13
C GLU A 929 -37.62 23.67 31.60
N THR A 930 -37.96 24.72 30.84
CA THR A 930 -37.98 24.68 29.36
C THR A 930 -36.96 25.63 28.72
N THR A 931 -36.73 26.77 29.33
CA THR A 931 -35.88 27.84 28.76
C THR A 931 -34.55 28.00 29.49
N GLY A 932 -34.38 27.37 30.66
CA GLY A 932 -33.21 27.55 31.52
C GLY A 932 -33.05 28.97 32.07
N THR A 933 -34.05 29.84 31.91
CA THR A 933 -33.97 31.23 32.36
C THR A 933 -34.27 31.32 33.86
N TYR A 934 -33.54 32.18 34.56
CA TYR A 934 -33.76 32.41 35.99
C TYR A 934 -33.81 33.90 36.32
N MET A 935 -34.49 34.22 37.40
CA MET A 935 -34.53 35.54 38.02
C MET A 935 -34.43 35.37 39.54
N VAL A 936 -33.30 35.80 40.11
CA VAL A 936 -33.07 35.76 41.55
C VAL A 936 -33.41 37.11 42.14
N GLU A 937 -34.41 37.15 43.03
CA GLU A 937 -34.63 38.27 43.94
C GLU A 937 -33.62 38.18 45.09
N LEU A 938 -32.88 39.26 45.30
CA LEU A 938 -31.96 39.37 46.43
C LEU A 938 -32.77 39.68 47.70
N ASP A 939 -32.38 39.09 48.82
CA ASP A 939 -33.00 39.33 50.12
C ASP A 939 -33.09 40.85 50.41
N GLY A 940 -34.24 41.32 50.88
CA GLY A 940 -34.57 42.74 51.02
C GLY A 940 -33.68 43.52 51.99
N GLU A 941 -32.86 42.84 52.81
CA GLU A 941 -31.82 43.47 53.64
C GLU A 941 -30.46 43.65 52.92
N VAL A 942 -30.32 43.11 51.70
CA VAL A 942 -29.09 43.18 50.89
C VAL A 942 -29.06 44.45 50.06
N THR A 943 -27.98 45.22 50.18
CA THR A 943 -27.65 46.31 49.25
C THR A 943 -26.35 45.99 48.53
N LEU A 944 -26.38 45.97 47.20
CA LEU A 944 -25.20 45.84 46.36
C LEU A 944 -24.46 47.18 46.24
N SER A 945 -23.17 47.16 46.50
CA SER A 945 -22.27 48.31 46.34
C SER A 945 -21.40 48.15 45.09
N GLU A 946 -20.94 49.26 44.52
CA GLU A 946 -19.94 49.22 43.44
C GLU A 946 -18.69 48.46 43.92
N GLU A 947 -18.10 47.67 43.04
CA GLU A 947 -16.98 46.75 43.27
C GLU A 947 -17.29 45.48 44.09
N ASP A 948 -18.55 45.25 44.51
CA ASP A 948 -18.94 43.96 45.09
C ASP A 948 -18.69 42.83 44.09
N ILE A 949 -18.17 41.70 44.57
CA ILE A 949 -17.94 40.49 43.77
C ILE A 949 -19.00 39.44 44.12
N LEU A 950 -19.80 39.09 43.14
CA LEU A 950 -20.83 38.06 43.23
C LEU A 950 -20.32 36.75 42.63
N ILE A 951 -20.58 35.65 43.33
CA ILE A 951 -20.28 34.28 42.92
C ILE A 951 -21.63 33.59 42.67
N ILE A 952 -21.89 33.25 41.41
CA ILE A 952 -23.14 32.62 40.98
C ILE A 952 -22.87 31.17 40.64
N THR A 953 -23.51 30.25 41.34
CA THR A 953 -23.46 28.80 41.08
C THR A 953 -24.85 28.25 40.79
N ALA A 954 -24.92 27.09 40.12
CA ALA A 954 -26.16 26.38 39.88
C ALA A 954 -26.02 24.89 40.27
N THR A 955 -27.10 24.29 40.75
CA THR A 955 -27.16 22.85 41.08
C THR A 955 -28.45 22.24 40.52
N ALA A 956 -28.31 21.35 39.53
CA ALA A 956 -29.42 20.55 39.02
C ALA A 956 -29.70 19.33 39.93
N PRO A 957 -30.94 18.81 39.99
CA PRO A 957 -31.36 17.77 40.96
C PRO A 957 -30.51 16.49 41.02
N ASP A 958 -29.82 16.13 39.93
CA ASP A 958 -28.97 14.92 39.83
C ASP A 958 -27.50 15.22 39.49
N LYS A 959 -27.06 16.47 39.62
CA LYS A 959 -25.70 16.90 39.32
C LYS A 959 -25.04 17.57 40.52
N THR A 960 -23.71 17.60 40.49
CA THR A 960 -22.91 18.38 41.44
C THR A 960 -22.97 19.87 41.10
N GLU A 961 -22.67 20.74 42.08
CA GLU A 961 -22.63 22.20 41.89
C GLU A 961 -21.73 22.59 40.71
N SER A 962 -22.19 23.55 39.91
CA SER A 962 -21.48 24.05 38.74
C SER A 962 -20.16 24.74 39.12
N ASN A 963 -19.33 25.01 38.12
CA ASN A 963 -18.35 26.10 38.26
C ASN A 963 -19.09 27.43 38.48
N HIS A 964 -18.43 28.42 39.09
CA HIS A 964 -19.07 29.69 39.41
C HIS A 964 -18.83 30.74 38.32
N THR A 965 -19.83 31.59 38.11
CA THR A 965 -19.70 32.85 37.37
C THR A 965 -19.42 33.97 38.34
N GLU A 966 -18.32 34.68 38.12
CA GLU A 966 -17.94 35.85 38.90
C GLU A 966 -18.47 37.13 38.24
N VAL A 967 -19.17 37.98 38.99
CA VAL A 967 -19.69 39.27 38.53
C VAL A 967 -19.22 40.38 39.45
N THR A 968 -18.53 41.37 38.88
CA THR A 968 -18.20 42.62 39.59
C THR A 968 -19.33 43.63 39.40
N VAL A 969 -19.89 44.11 40.51
CA VAL A 969 -20.95 45.12 40.52
C VAL A 969 -20.38 46.48 40.09
N VAL A 970 -21.04 47.13 39.12
CA VAL A 970 -20.66 48.47 38.63
C VAL A 970 -21.43 49.59 39.34
N ALA A 971 -21.12 50.84 39.04
CA ALA A 971 -21.93 51.99 39.47
C ALA A 971 -23.41 51.81 39.11
N ALA A 972 -24.30 52.43 39.90
CA ALA A 972 -25.75 52.29 39.73
C ALA A 972 -26.20 52.60 38.29
N LEU A 973 -26.95 51.66 37.71
CA LEU A 973 -27.42 51.74 36.32
C LEU A 973 -28.80 52.40 36.24
N VAL A 974 -29.09 52.98 35.07
CA VAL A 974 -30.46 53.43 34.75
C VAL A 974 -31.34 52.20 34.57
N LYS A 975 -32.58 52.23 35.08
CA LYS A 975 -33.53 51.12 34.89
C LYS A 975 -33.97 51.00 33.43
N THR A 976 -34.16 49.76 33.00
CA THR A 976 -34.84 49.42 31.74
C THR A 976 -36.25 49.99 31.77
N THR A 977 -36.74 50.47 30.63
CA THR A 977 -38.12 50.97 30.51
C THR A 977 -39.11 49.87 30.92
N GLN A 978 -40.07 50.20 31.79
CA GLN A 978 -41.09 49.25 32.25
C GLN A 978 -41.85 48.67 31.05
N PRO A 979 -42.02 47.33 30.97
CA PRO A 979 -42.82 46.73 29.90
C PRO A 979 -44.26 47.25 29.94
N GLU A 980 -44.75 47.68 28.79
CA GLU A 980 -46.16 48.05 28.60
C GLU A 980 -46.85 46.97 27.78
N VAL A 981 -47.91 46.37 28.31
CA VAL A 981 -48.74 45.36 27.62
C VAL A 981 -50.06 46.03 27.17
N PRO A 982 -50.23 46.35 25.87
CA PRO A 982 -51.40 47.04 25.38
C PRO A 982 -52.59 46.09 25.24
N GLY A 983 -53.46 46.06 26.24
CA GLY A 983 -54.72 45.31 26.24
C GLY A 983 -54.83 44.32 27.38
N PRO A 984 -56.02 43.73 27.61
CA PRO A 984 -56.21 42.75 28.66
C PRO A 984 -55.60 41.41 28.28
N VAL A 985 -54.88 40.79 29.21
CA VAL A 985 -54.44 39.40 29.13
C VAL A 985 -55.56 38.52 29.67
N ARG A 986 -55.96 37.48 28.93
CA ARG A 986 -57.15 36.67 29.21
C ARG A 986 -56.83 35.19 29.38
N VAL A 987 -57.73 34.49 30.06
CA VAL A 987 -57.75 33.02 30.08
C VAL A 987 -57.81 32.48 28.65
N GLY A 988 -56.82 31.68 28.27
CA GLY A 988 -56.70 31.06 26.94
C GLY A 988 -55.70 31.77 26.01
N ASP A 989 -55.19 32.94 26.37
CA ASP A 989 -54.08 33.56 25.64
C ASP A 989 -52.84 32.67 25.76
N THR A 990 -52.16 32.44 24.64
CA THR A 990 -50.89 31.70 24.57
C THR A 990 -49.70 32.61 24.27
N GLU A 991 -49.96 33.87 23.96
CA GLU A 991 -48.96 34.86 23.59
C GLU A 991 -49.34 36.24 24.14
N ILE A 992 -48.36 36.98 24.69
CA ILE A 992 -48.50 38.34 25.22
C ILE A 992 -47.54 39.25 24.46
N SER A 993 -48.06 40.33 23.89
CA SER A 993 -47.24 41.33 23.19
C SER A 993 -47.20 42.64 23.96
N GLY A 994 -46.15 43.42 23.73
CA GLY A 994 -45.96 44.71 24.38
C GLY A 994 -44.73 45.45 23.90
N THR A 995 -44.38 46.52 24.61
CA THR A 995 -43.21 47.36 24.30
C THR A 995 -42.30 47.57 25.51
N THR A 996 -40.99 47.63 25.29
CA THR A 996 -39.96 48.05 26.25
C THR A 996 -38.74 48.61 25.50
N ASP A 997 -37.57 48.68 26.13
CA ASP A 997 -36.32 49.05 25.45
C ASP A 997 -35.93 48.02 24.38
N ALA A 998 -35.47 48.49 23.22
CA ALA A 998 -35.00 47.62 22.13
C ALA A 998 -33.88 46.67 22.59
N GLY A 999 -34.02 45.39 22.26
CA GLY A 999 -33.08 44.33 22.66
C GLY A 999 -33.19 43.90 24.13
N ALA A 1000 -34.10 44.48 24.93
CA ALA A 1000 -34.31 44.04 26.30
C ALA A 1000 -34.97 42.66 26.34
N LYS A 1001 -34.49 41.78 27.22
CA LYS A 1001 -35.15 40.52 27.49
C LYS A 1001 -36.30 40.75 28.46
N VAL A 1002 -37.48 40.25 28.10
CA VAL A 1002 -38.73 40.35 28.85
C VAL A 1002 -39.03 39.00 29.49
N CYS A 1003 -39.44 39.01 30.76
CA CYS A 1003 -39.86 37.83 31.49
C CYS A 1003 -41.24 38.06 32.09
N LEU A 1004 -42.14 37.11 31.87
CA LEU A 1004 -43.44 37.02 32.52
C LEU A 1004 -43.34 36.01 33.66
N LEU A 1005 -43.80 36.38 34.85
CA LEU A 1005 -43.67 35.59 36.07
C LEU A 1005 -45.03 35.31 36.70
N ARG A 1006 -45.17 34.09 37.22
CA ARG A 1006 -46.21 33.68 38.17
C ARG A 1006 -45.53 33.46 39.52
N GLY A 1007 -45.64 34.44 40.42
CA GLY A 1007 -44.79 34.51 41.61
C GLY A 1007 -43.32 34.65 41.21
N GLU A 1008 -42.46 33.75 41.70
CA GLU A 1008 -41.02 33.70 41.35
C GLU A 1008 -40.73 32.84 40.11
N THR A 1009 -41.73 32.12 39.58
CA THR A 1009 -41.55 31.23 38.43
C THR A 1009 -41.71 31.99 37.12
N VAL A 1010 -40.71 31.92 36.23
CA VAL A 1010 -40.82 32.44 34.87
C VAL A 1010 -41.74 31.52 34.05
N ILE A 1011 -42.78 32.08 33.45
CA ILE A 1011 -43.79 31.34 32.67
C ILE A 1011 -43.82 31.74 31.18
N GLY A 1012 -42.92 32.62 30.77
CA GLY A 1012 -42.71 32.98 29.37
C GLY A 1012 -41.60 34.03 29.25
N THR A 1013 -40.91 34.04 28.12
CA THR A 1013 -39.84 35.02 27.83
C THR A 1013 -39.88 35.52 26.39
N ALA A 1014 -39.39 36.74 26.18
CA ALA A 1014 -39.19 37.32 24.85
C ALA A 1014 -37.95 38.21 24.82
N VAL A 1015 -37.50 38.59 23.63
CA VAL A 1015 -36.55 39.69 23.44
C VAL A 1015 -37.25 40.75 22.61
N ALA A 1016 -37.28 41.98 23.12
CA ALA A 1016 -37.80 43.11 22.37
C ALA A 1016 -36.94 43.35 21.12
N ASP A 1017 -37.58 43.57 19.99
CA ASP A 1017 -36.92 43.77 18.71
C ASP A 1017 -36.22 45.14 18.62
N GLY A 1018 -35.73 45.50 17.42
CA GLY A 1018 -35.04 46.76 17.18
C GLY A 1018 -35.92 48.01 17.36
N THR A 1019 -37.25 47.87 17.42
CA THR A 1019 -38.20 48.96 17.69
C THR A 1019 -38.68 48.97 19.14
N GLY A 1020 -38.35 47.94 19.92
CA GLY A 1020 -38.77 47.80 21.32
C GLY A 1020 -40.03 46.97 21.48
N ASP A 1021 -40.58 46.41 20.40
CA ASP A 1021 -41.76 45.55 20.43
C ASP A 1021 -41.35 44.13 20.83
N PHE A 1022 -42.09 43.48 21.73
CA PHE A 1022 -41.90 42.08 22.09
C PHE A 1022 -43.17 41.27 21.88
N SER A 1023 -42.97 40.00 21.55
CA SER A 1023 -44.02 38.97 21.52
C SER A 1023 -43.53 37.78 22.33
N LEU A 1024 -44.22 37.51 23.43
CA LEU A 1024 -43.84 36.52 24.44
C LEU A 1024 -44.83 35.38 24.39
N GLU A 1025 -44.37 34.21 23.97
CA GLU A 1025 -45.15 32.97 24.04
C GLU A 1025 -45.06 32.40 25.46
N LEU A 1026 -46.18 31.90 25.98
CA LEU A 1026 -46.20 31.20 27.26
C LEU A 1026 -45.46 29.86 27.13
N ASN A 1027 -44.74 29.48 28.19
CA ASN A 1027 -44.05 28.20 28.23
C ASN A 1027 -45.04 27.03 28.07
N GLU A 1028 -44.57 25.93 27.49
CA GLU A 1028 -45.43 24.78 27.17
C GLU A 1028 -46.15 24.26 28.43
N GLY A 1029 -47.47 24.05 28.32
CA GLY A 1029 -48.30 23.57 29.44
C GLY A 1029 -48.74 24.65 30.44
N VAL A 1030 -48.27 25.89 30.32
CA VAL A 1030 -48.80 27.01 31.11
C VAL A 1030 -50.20 27.35 30.62
N THR A 1031 -51.15 27.36 31.55
CA THR A 1031 -52.51 27.86 31.32
C THR A 1031 -52.78 29.02 32.27
N LEU A 1032 -53.41 30.07 31.75
CA LEU A 1032 -53.77 31.23 32.55
C LEU A 1032 -55.09 31.04 33.28
N VAL A 1033 -55.21 31.59 34.49
CA VAL A 1033 -56.39 31.47 35.36
C VAL A 1033 -57.00 32.84 35.62
N GLU A 1034 -58.33 32.93 35.58
CA GLU A 1034 -59.06 34.18 35.88
C GLU A 1034 -58.70 34.70 37.27
N ASP A 1035 -58.52 36.01 37.38
CA ASP A 1035 -58.10 36.74 38.58
C ASP A 1035 -56.67 36.43 39.07
N GLU A 1036 -55.84 35.69 38.31
CA GLU A 1036 -54.43 35.51 38.67
C GLU A 1036 -53.63 36.81 38.41
N GLU A 1037 -52.71 37.13 39.33
CA GLU A 1037 -51.76 38.23 39.17
C GLU A 1037 -50.43 37.70 38.63
N LEU A 1038 -50.04 38.20 37.47
CA LEU A 1038 -48.75 37.96 36.85
C LEU A 1038 -47.87 39.21 36.99
N SER A 1039 -46.56 39.01 36.98
CA SER A 1039 -45.58 40.10 36.96
C SER A 1039 -44.82 40.09 35.65
N ILE A 1040 -44.61 41.24 35.02
CA ILE A 1040 -43.76 41.37 33.83
C ILE A 1040 -42.64 42.37 34.07
N VAL A 1041 -41.42 41.98 33.69
CA VAL A 1041 -40.20 42.80 33.80
C VAL A 1041 -39.36 42.70 32.53
N ALA A 1042 -38.49 43.69 32.33
CA ALA A 1042 -37.48 43.66 31.28
C ALA A 1042 -36.09 44.07 31.80
N LYS A 1043 -35.05 43.51 31.19
CA LYS A 1043 -33.66 43.96 31.39
C LYS A 1043 -32.93 44.09 30.05
N ALA A 1044 -32.46 45.29 29.75
CA ALA A 1044 -31.48 45.56 28.70
C ALA A 1044 -30.06 45.29 29.21
N SER A 1045 -29.13 44.95 28.31
CA SER A 1045 -27.78 44.49 28.68
C SER A 1045 -26.94 45.49 29.48
N ASP A 1046 -27.20 46.79 29.32
CA ASP A 1046 -26.47 47.91 29.93
C ASP A 1046 -27.30 48.67 30.99
N LYS A 1047 -28.46 48.12 31.38
CA LYS A 1047 -29.41 48.74 32.32
C LYS A 1047 -29.76 47.82 33.48
N ALA A 1048 -30.25 48.43 34.56
CA ALA A 1048 -30.87 47.68 35.66
C ALA A 1048 -32.23 47.09 35.21
N VAL A 1049 -32.71 46.07 35.93
CA VAL A 1049 -34.07 45.52 35.73
C VAL A 1049 -35.10 46.65 35.83
N SER A 1050 -36.14 46.59 34.99
CA SER A 1050 -37.25 47.54 35.00
C SER A 1050 -38.00 47.56 36.34
N VAL A 1051 -38.92 48.51 36.50
CA VAL A 1051 -39.97 48.36 37.51
C VAL A 1051 -40.86 47.17 37.11
N VAL A 1052 -41.35 46.43 38.10
CA VAL A 1052 -42.31 45.33 37.89
C VAL A 1052 -43.66 45.91 37.51
N GLU A 1053 -44.23 45.44 36.41
CA GLU A 1053 -45.63 45.69 36.07
C GLU A 1053 -46.49 44.48 36.45
N THR A 1054 -47.62 44.71 37.11
CA THR A 1054 -48.55 43.66 37.51
C THR A 1054 -49.70 43.58 36.50
N ILE A 1055 -49.95 42.37 35.99
CA ILE A 1055 -51.02 42.07 35.04
C ILE A 1055 -52.04 41.18 35.76
N THR A 1056 -53.30 41.60 35.80
CA THR A 1056 -54.41 40.75 36.25
C THR A 1056 -55.04 40.06 35.05
N VAL A 1057 -55.15 38.73 35.10
CA VAL A 1057 -55.76 37.95 34.00
C VAL A 1057 -57.29 38.05 34.05
N GLU A 1058 -57.88 38.50 32.95
CA GLU A 1058 -59.34 38.59 32.76
C GLU A 1058 -59.94 37.25 32.28
N ALA A 1059 -61.26 37.10 32.43
CA ALA A 1059 -62.01 35.97 31.88
C ALA A 1059 -61.81 35.81 30.35
N ALA A 1060 -61.94 34.59 29.85
CA ALA A 1060 -61.94 34.29 28.42
C ALA A 1060 -63.07 35.06 27.70
N LEU A 1061 -62.84 35.45 26.44
CA LEU A 1061 -63.90 35.96 25.57
C LEU A 1061 -64.87 34.81 25.20
N GLU A 1062 -66.17 34.98 25.45
CA GLU A 1062 -67.23 34.04 25.01
C GLU A 1062 -67.34 33.92 23.49
#